data_AF-A0A8S1HX29-F1
#
_entry.id   AF-A0A8S1HX29-F1
#
_cell.length_a   1.000
_cell.length_b   1.000
_cell.length_c   1.000
_cell.angle_alpha   90.00
_cell.angle_beta   90.00
_cell.angle_gamma   90.00
#
_symmetry.space_group_name_H-M   'P 1'
#
loop_
_entity.id
_entity.type
_entity.pdbx_description
1 polymer ?
#
loop_
_entity_poly.entity_id
_entity_poly.type
_entity_poly.pdbx_seq_one_letter_code
_entity_poly.pdbx_strand_id
1 'polypeptide(L)'
;MEPAKNLPLLRDERPIPYLEDSANDFIDEYDENDTAQRAARPQGATVVCRVCDATIALEGRDNQHVVKCHSCEEATPIRPAPAGKKYVRCPCNCLLICKAASTRIACPRNNCRRVITLAGQRDPGGTAARAPTGSCRVSCVHCNQVFLFNTLTNSLATCPHCKRSSTVGGFARRRSLMFLATTVVLAILSVVLTVLKTRASYNPFWTYLGLIFFSTRRPSTAATNFLTFSGSFFSLQLEVMQKQVKKLEGIAETAIAEMTAHKMPPLRNYSTKPRLIYQTVHGVNGPLVILTDVKFPQYNEIVKITLADGTKRSGQVLEISKNKAIVQVFEGTSGIDVKHTVCEFTGDILRMAVSEDMLGRIFNGSGKPIDKGPPVLAEDFLDINGQPINPWTRIYPEEMIQTGISAIDVMNSIARGQKIPIFSAAGLPHNEIAAQIVRQGGLVQVPGNIVKKESTANFAIVFAAMGVNMETARFFKQDFEEHGSMDSVCLFLNLANDPTIERIITPRIALTAAEFLAYQCCKHVLVVLTDMSSYAEALREVSAAREEVPGRRGFPGYMYTDLATIYERAGRVEGREGSITQIPILTMPNDDITHPIPDLTGYITEGQIYVDRQLHNRLIYPPINVLPSLSRLMKSAIGDGMTREDHADVSNQLYACYAIGKDVQAMKAVVGEEALSSDDLLYLEFLLKFEKNFIAQGHYDNRTVFESLDIGWQLLRIFPREMLKRIPRSVLDKYYPRPTYTDKKYYLKRVRAEFEKNRNVSEAQREKLIQWGERIEGSANKIGVGIIKDGVVLSNPRETFHAPPGEGFRPKESADHHRQKVVQLVAKALSDAGIREPKEEIDGIAYTKGPGMGAPLQVLSLIFT
;
A
#
# COMPACT_ATOMS: atom_id res chain seq x y z
N MET A 1 -50.62 36.59 -13.48
CA MET A 1 -50.57 37.10 -14.86
C MET A 1 -49.21 36.74 -15.44
N GLU A 2 -49.22 36.01 -16.55
CA GLU A 2 -48.14 35.70 -17.50
C GLU A 2 -47.20 36.87 -17.88
N PRO A 3 -46.11 36.68 -18.68
CA PRO A 3 -45.32 35.46 -18.99
C PRO A 3 -43.78 35.66 -19.18
N ALA A 4 -43.08 34.53 -19.45
CA ALA A 4 -41.90 34.36 -20.35
C ALA A 4 -40.52 34.93 -19.90
N LYS A 5 -39.34 34.37 -20.22
CA LYS A 5 -38.80 33.18 -20.91
C LYS A 5 -37.25 33.24 -20.79
N ASN A 6 -36.58 32.08 -20.95
CA ASN A 6 -35.18 31.84 -21.38
C ASN A 6 -34.07 31.51 -20.33
N LEU A 7 -33.52 30.30 -20.55
CA LEU A 7 -32.39 29.53 -19.97
C LEU A 7 -30.99 30.21 -20.02
N PRO A 8 -29.87 29.56 -19.60
CA PRO A 8 -29.61 28.57 -18.54
C PRO A 8 -28.47 28.98 -17.57
N LEU A 9 -28.43 28.36 -16.39
CA LEU A 9 -27.33 28.40 -15.43
C LEU A 9 -26.45 27.14 -15.59
N LEU A 10 -25.22 27.32 -16.06
CA LEU A 10 -24.08 26.46 -15.70
C LEU A 10 -22.93 27.38 -15.28
N ARG A 11 -22.65 27.40 -13.98
CA ARG A 11 -21.33 27.73 -13.43
C ARG A 11 -21.19 27.07 -12.08
N ASP A 12 -20.34 26.05 -12.06
CA ASP A 12 -19.82 25.39 -10.88
C ASP A 12 -19.29 26.40 -9.85
N GLU A 13 -19.90 26.32 -8.68
CA GLU A 13 -19.28 26.12 -7.37
C GLU A 13 -17.97 26.86 -7.07
N ARG A 14 -18.15 27.97 -6.34
CA ARG A 14 -17.21 28.42 -5.31
C ARG A 14 -17.35 27.50 -4.09
N PRO A 15 -16.35 27.48 -3.19
CA PRO A 15 -16.62 27.56 -1.76
C PRO A 15 -16.45 29.02 -1.31
N ILE A 16 -17.52 29.57 -0.73
CA ILE A 16 -17.53 30.74 0.18
C ILE A 16 -17.97 30.19 1.56
N PRO A 17 -17.99 30.96 2.66
CA PRO A 17 -17.06 31.96 3.21
C PRO A 17 -16.52 31.49 4.59
N TYR A 18 -15.47 32.12 5.11
CA TYR A 18 -15.41 32.37 6.56
C TYR A 18 -15.46 33.87 6.81
N LEU A 19 -16.60 34.21 7.40
CA LEU A 19 -17.05 35.34 8.21
C LEU A 19 -16.13 36.56 8.38
N GLU A 20 -16.76 37.69 8.08
CA GLU A 20 -16.50 39.04 8.51
C GLU A 20 -16.46 39.15 10.03
N ASP A 21 -15.49 39.93 10.53
CA ASP A 21 -15.81 40.98 11.49
C ASP A 21 -15.23 42.28 10.92
N SER A 22 -16.16 43.12 10.50
CA SER A 22 -15.99 44.53 10.20
C SER A 22 -15.91 45.30 11.51
N ALA A 23 -14.75 45.86 11.81
CA ALA A 23 -14.59 47.04 12.64
C ALA A 23 -13.10 47.31 12.81
N ASN A 24 -12.59 48.53 12.79
CA ASN A 24 -13.21 49.82 12.61
C ASN A 24 -12.03 50.81 12.61
N ASP A 25 -12.30 52.00 12.09
CA ASP A 25 -11.61 53.23 12.45
C ASP A 25 -10.17 53.47 11.98
N PHE A 26 -9.92 54.78 11.84
CA PHE A 26 -8.65 55.48 11.69
C PHE A 26 -8.16 55.76 10.26
N ILE A 27 -8.80 56.80 9.72
CA ILE A 27 -8.08 57.95 9.16
C ILE A 27 -7.26 58.61 10.29
N ASP A 28 -6.03 58.97 9.92
CA ASP A 28 -5.04 59.86 10.57
C ASP A 28 -4.34 59.40 11.87
N GLU A 29 -3.06 59.03 11.72
CA GLU A 29 -1.96 59.84 12.25
C GLU A 29 -0.66 59.47 11.53
N TYR A 30 -0.19 60.41 10.69
CA TYR A 30 1.20 60.46 10.28
C TYR A 30 1.98 61.01 11.46
N ASP A 31 2.93 60.22 11.96
CA ASP A 31 3.99 60.76 12.80
C ASP A 31 4.92 61.59 11.91
N GLU A 32 5.08 62.85 12.29
CA GLU A 32 5.96 63.83 11.68
C GLU A 32 7.40 63.38 11.88
N ASN A 33 8.06 62.93 10.82
CA ASN A 33 9.46 63.26 10.50
C ASN A 33 9.97 62.35 9.38
N ASP A 34 9.81 62.79 8.14
CA ASP A 34 10.85 62.53 7.14
C ASP A 34 10.85 63.63 6.07
N THR A 35 11.17 64.85 6.52
CA THR A 35 11.61 65.96 5.67
C THR A 35 13.04 65.72 5.21
N ALA A 36 13.28 64.69 4.40
CA ALA A 36 14.57 64.51 3.73
C ALA A 36 14.46 63.68 2.45
N GLN A 37 13.85 64.27 1.40
CA GLN A 37 14.21 64.16 -0.03
C GLN A 37 13.00 64.45 -0.94
N ARG A 38 12.52 65.70 -0.90
CA ARG A 38 11.72 66.26 -1.99
C ARG A 38 12.65 66.66 -3.14
N ALA A 39 12.92 65.73 -4.06
CA ALA A 39 13.35 66.11 -5.40
C ALA A 39 12.10 66.44 -6.22
N ALA A 40 11.77 67.73 -6.31
CA ALA A 40 10.73 68.24 -7.18
C ALA A 40 11.07 67.92 -8.65
N ARG A 41 10.16 67.23 -9.36
CA ARG A 41 10.18 67.18 -10.82
C ARG A 41 9.33 68.33 -11.37
N PRO A 42 9.78 69.01 -12.44
CA PRO A 42 8.99 70.05 -13.08
C PRO A 42 7.71 69.49 -13.69
N GLN A 43 6.65 70.31 -13.70
CA GLN A 43 5.36 70.03 -14.32
C GLN A 43 5.54 69.65 -15.81
N GLY A 44 4.90 68.56 -16.23
CA GLY A 44 5.02 68.00 -17.58
C GLY A 44 5.78 66.67 -17.68
N ALA A 45 5.90 65.90 -16.60
CA ALA A 45 6.59 64.61 -16.65
C ALA A 45 5.77 63.56 -17.42
N THR A 46 6.26 63.14 -18.59
CA THR A 46 5.77 61.92 -19.26
C THR A 46 6.56 60.71 -18.76
N VAL A 47 5.91 59.56 -18.63
CA VAL A 47 6.54 58.28 -18.30
C VAL A 47 6.33 57.29 -19.43
N VAL A 48 7.41 56.63 -19.85
CA VAL A 48 7.37 55.60 -20.88
C VAL A 48 6.88 54.28 -20.25
N CYS A 49 5.88 53.64 -20.88
CA CYS A 49 5.39 52.34 -20.44
C CYS A 49 6.45 51.26 -20.67
N ARG A 50 6.86 50.53 -19.63
CA ARG A 50 7.86 49.44 -19.75
C ARG A 50 7.39 48.17 -20.51
N VAL A 51 6.18 48.20 -21.08
CA VAL A 51 5.61 47.05 -21.83
C VAL A 51 5.50 47.34 -23.31
N CYS A 52 5.04 48.54 -23.67
CA CYS A 52 4.77 48.93 -25.06
C CYS A 52 5.50 50.21 -25.48
N ASP A 53 6.32 50.78 -24.61
CA ASP A 53 7.09 52.02 -24.82
C ASP A 53 6.26 53.26 -25.21
N ALA A 54 4.93 53.21 -25.05
CA ALA A 54 4.06 54.36 -25.22
C ALA A 54 4.30 55.42 -24.14
N THR A 55 4.26 56.68 -24.52
CA THR A 55 4.40 57.83 -23.61
C THR A 55 3.08 58.08 -22.86
N ILE A 56 3.15 58.12 -21.54
CA ILE A 56 2.00 58.38 -20.66
C ILE A 56 2.18 59.77 -20.04
N ALA A 57 1.25 60.70 -20.29
CA ALA A 57 1.21 61.99 -19.62
C ALA A 57 0.68 61.83 -18.17
N LEU A 58 1.34 62.48 -17.21
CA LEU A 58 1.02 62.35 -15.77
C LEU A 58 0.12 63.46 -15.21
N GLU A 59 -0.52 64.25 -16.07
CA GLU A 59 -1.36 65.38 -15.66
C GLU A 59 -2.43 64.97 -14.61
N GLY A 60 -2.35 65.56 -13.41
CA GLY A 60 -3.30 65.34 -12.32
C GLY A 60 -3.17 64.01 -11.55
N ARG A 61 -2.13 63.19 -11.81
CA ARG A 61 -1.94 61.86 -11.16
C ARG A 61 -0.65 61.74 -10.35
N ASP A 62 -0.07 62.88 -9.97
CA ASP A 62 1.26 62.96 -9.37
C ASP A 62 1.40 62.22 -8.03
N ASN A 63 0.31 62.05 -7.29
CA ASN A 63 0.30 61.39 -5.97
C ASN A 63 0.21 59.86 -6.03
N GLN A 64 0.00 59.26 -7.21
CA GLN A 64 -0.09 57.80 -7.36
C GLN A 64 1.28 57.15 -7.51
N HIS A 65 1.44 55.94 -6.97
CA HIS A 65 2.68 55.19 -7.11
C HIS A 65 2.78 54.40 -8.43
N VAL A 66 1.64 54.09 -9.05
CA VAL A 66 1.54 53.25 -10.26
C VAL A 66 0.43 53.80 -11.15
N VAL A 67 0.64 53.85 -12.47
CA VAL A 67 -0.38 54.23 -13.47
C VAL A 67 -0.53 53.14 -14.52
N LYS A 68 -1.75 52.94 -15.01
CA LYS A 68 -2.05 52.03 -16.12
C LYS A 68 -1.81 52.72 -17.45
N CYS A 69 -1.14 52.04 -18.38
CA CYS A 69 -0.98 52.51 -19.74
C CYS A 69 -2.31 52.42 -20.49
N HIS A 70 -2.66 53.42 -21.31
CA HIS A 70 -3.87 53.38 -22.12
C HIS A 70 -3.74 52.43 -23.33
N SER A 71 -2.52 52.23 -23.84
CA SER A 71 -2.28 51.40 -25.03
C SER A 71 -2.21 49.91 -24.75
N CYS A 72 -1.76 49.48 -23.56
CA CYS A 72 -1.63 48.07 -23.21
C CYS A 72 -2.32 47.66 -21.90
N GLU A 73 -3.00 48.59 -21.22
CA GLU A 73 -3.68 48.41 -19.92
C GLU A 73 -2.82 47.89 -18.75
N GLU A 74 -1.51 47.70 -18.97
CA GLU A 74 -0.58 47.23 -17.95
C GLU A 74 -0.11 48.36 -17.02
N ALA A 75 0.10 47.99 -15.75
CA ALA A 75 0.48 48.92 -14.70
C ALA A 75 2.00 49.22 -14.70
N THR A 76 2.38 50.48 -14.74
CA THR A 76 3.78 50.96 -14.74
C THR A 76 4.03 51.81 -13.49
N PRO A 77 5.08 51.53 -12.69
CA PRO A 77 5.38 52.30 -11.49
C PRO A 77 5.92 53.69 -11.86
N ILE A 78 5.40 54.72 -11.21
CA ILE A 78 5.87 56.12 -11.35
C ILE A 78 6.78 56.49 -10.18
N ARG A 79 6.48 55.98 -8.98
CA ARG A 79 7.26 56.18 -7.75
C ARG A 79 7.90 54.86 -7.31
N PRO A 80 8.99 54.90 -6.52
CA PRO A 80 9.52 53.70 -5.86
C PRO A 80 8.43 53.05 -4.99
N ALA A 81 8.60 51.76 -4.69
CA ALA A 81 7.66 51.05 -3.82
C ALA A 81 7.65 51.71 -2.42
N PRO A 82 6.51 51.69 -1.71
CA PRO A 82 6.47 52.12 -0.31
C PRO A 82 7.50 51.40 0.54
N ALA A 83 7.93 52.02 1.64
CA ALA A 83 8.89 51.43 2.57
C ALA A 83 8.49 49.98 2.95
N GLY A 84 9.46 49.05 2.90
CA GLY A 84 9.25 47.63 3.19
C GLY A 84 8.60 46.80 2.07
N LYS A 85 8.28 47.38 0.90
CA LYS A 85 7.74 46.67 -0.28
C LYS A 85 8.68 46.80 -1.48
N LYS A 86 8.57 45.87 -2.43
CA LYS A 86 9.29 45.90 -3.72
C LYS A 86 8.37 45.53 -4.89
N TYR A 87 8.56 46.18 -6.03
CA TYR A 87 7.88 45.84 -7.28
C TYR A 87 8.60 44.69 -8.00
N VAL A 88 7.82 43.71 -8.46
CA VAL A 88 8.32 42.57 -9.23
C VAL A 88 7.42 42.41 -10.44
N ARG A 89 8.02 42.28 -11.63
CA ARG A 89 7.26 42.05 -12.86
C ARG A 89 7.32 40.57 -13.24
N CYS A 90 6.17 39.96 -13.45
CA CYS A 90 6.08 38.59 -13.96
C CYS A 90 6.46 38.56 -15.45
N PRO A 91 6.99 37.44 -15.99
CA PRO A 91 7.18 37.28 -17.44
C PRO A 91 5.91 37.47 -18.28
N CYS A 92 4.72 37.39 -17.68
CA CYS A 92 3.44 37.73 -18.33
C CYS A 92 3.10 39.23 -18.31
N ASN A 93 4.06 40.11 -17.98
CA ASN A 93 3.93 41.56 -17.89
C ASN A 93 2.99 42.09 -16.78
N CYS A 94 2.55 41.24 -15.84
CA CYS A 94 1.83 41.68 -14.66
C CYS A 94 2.79 42.27 -13.61
N LEU A 95 2.50 43.48 -13.11
CA LEU A 95 3.24 44.13 -12.03
C LEU A 95 2.71 43.65 -10.67
N LEU A 96 3.58 43.07 -9.84
CA LEU A 96 3.27 42.54 -8.52
C LEU A 96 3.97 43.37 -7.44
N ILE A 97 3.33 43.51 -6.29
CA ILE A 97 3.89 44.15 -5.10
C ILE A 97 4.10 43.06 -4.06
N CYS A 98 5.31 42.94 -3.53
CA CYS A 98 5.61 42.00 -2.46
C CYS A 98 6.37 42.68 -1.32
N LYS A 99 6.38 42.06 -0.14
CA LYS A 99 7.23 42.53 0.97
C LYS A 99 8.70 42.38 0.55
N ALA A 100 9.57 43.27 1.00
CA ALA A 100 10.99 43.23 0.65
C ALA A 100 11.63 41.85 1.00
N ALA A 101 11.20 41.25 2.12
CA ALA A 101 11.62 39.94 2.61
C ALA A 101 11.06 38.73 1.84
N SER A 102 10.07 38.90 0.95
CA SER A 102 9.47 37.79 0.21
C SER A 102 10.49 37.18 -0.76
N THR A 103 10.66 35.86 -0.69
CA THR A 103 11.57 35.06 -1.53
C THR A 103 10.87 34.39 -2.71
N ARG A 104 9.55 34.20 -2.64
CA ARG A 104 8.71 33.65 -3.73
C ARG A 104 7.37 34.37 -3.80
N ILE A 105 6.87 34.58 -5.02
CA ILE A 105 5.52 35.14 -5.27
C ILE A 105 4.87 34.48 -6.48
N ALA A 106 3.59 34.10 -6.37
CA ALA A 106 2.81 33.54 -7.47
C ALA A 106 2.08 34.66 -8.24
N CYS A 107 2.03 34.55 -9.56
CA CYS A 107 1.23 35.46 -10.38
C CYS A 107 -0.27 35.12 -10.26
N PRO A 108 -1.16 36.09 -9.96
CA PRO A 108 -2.59 35.86 -9.76
C PRO A 108 -3.38 35.66 -11.07
N ARG A 109 -2.77 35.88 -12.26
CA ARG A 109 -3.46 35.64 -13.54
C ARG A 109 -3.73 34.15 -13.71
N ASN A 110 -4.99 33.78 -13.97
CA ASN A 110 -5.41 32.40 -14.24
C ASN A 110 -4.59 31.71 -15.33
N ASN A 111 -4.17 32.47 -16.34
CA ASN A 111 -3.42 31.93 -17.49
C ASN A 111 -1.91 31.84 -17.23
N CYS A 112 -1.39 32.46 -16.16
CA CYS A 112 0.05 32.44 -15.86
C CYS A 112 0.36 31.53 -14.67
N ARG A 113 -0.26 31.72 -13.49
CA ARG A 113 -0.05 30.98 -12.22
C ARG A 113 1.41 30.61 -11.85
N ARG A 114 2.43 31.20 -12.50
CA ARG A 114 3.85 30.90 -12.28
C ARG A 114 4.30 31.44 -10.94
N VAL A 115 5.12 30.66 -10.24
CA VAL A 115 5.81 31.06 -9.01
C VAL A 115 7.17 31.66 -9.36
N ILE A 116 7.35 32.95 -9.08
CA ILE A 116 8.58 33.69 -9.32
C ILE A 116 9.43 33.61 -8.05
N THR A 117 10.67 33.13 -8.18
CA THR A 117 11.64 33.19 -7.09
C THR A 117 12.38 34.53 -7.16
N LEU A 118 12.23 35.32 -6.11
CA LEU A 118 12.80 36.65 -5.97
C LEU A 118 14.21 36.48 -5.42
N ALA A 119 15.19 36.44 -6.32
CA ALA A 119 16.60 36.41 -5.92
C ALA A 119 16.88 37.63 -5.02
N GLY A 120 17.23 37.37 -3.75
CA GLY A 120 17.54 38.43 -2.80
C GLY A 120 18.73 39.25 -3.30
N GLN A 121 18.58 40.57 -3.31
CA GLN A 121 19.73 41.47 -3.25
C GLN A 121 20.50 41.12 -1.97
N ARG A 122 21.68 40.53 -2.12
CA ARG A 122 22.73 40.60 -1.12
C ARG A 122 23.36 41.97 -1.24
N ASP A 123 23.71 42.59 -0.12
CA ASP A 123 24.51 43.81 -0.08
C ASP A 123 25.78 43.68 -0.96
N PRO A 124 26.21 44.78 -1.62
CA PRO A 124 27.37 44.78 -2.50
C PRO A 124 28.65 44.80 -1.65
N GLY A 125 29.06 43.62 -1.20
CA GLY A 125 30.28 43.41 -0.42
C GLY A 125 30.82 41.99 -0.61
N GLY A 126 30.87 41.54 -1.86
CA GLY A 126 31.30 40.19 -2.20
C GLY A 126 31.16 39.96 -3.68
N THR A 127 31.93 40.72 -4.48
CA THR A 127 32.26 40.30 -5.83
C THR A 127 32.71 38.85 -5.75
N ALA A 128 31.99 37.95 -6.42
CA ALA A 128 32.51 36.64 -6.74
C ALA A 128 33.78 36.89 -7.55
N ALA A 129 34.92 36.92 -6.88
CA ALA A 129 36.21 37.06 -7.50
C ALA A 129 36.29 35.98 -8.57
N ARG A 130 36.47 36.38 -9.83
CA ARG A 130 36.94 35.47 -10.86
C ARG A 130 38.16 34.77 -10.26
N ALA A 131 38.08 33.44 -10.17
CA ALA A 131 39.21 32.64 -9.72
C ALA A 131 40.45 33.08 -10.54
N PRO A 132 41.57 33.44 -9.89
CA PRO A 132 42.75 33.92 -10.60
C PRO A 132 43.17 32.89 -11.65
N THR A 133 43.60 33.39 -12.81
CA THR A 133 44.02 32.58 -13.96
C THR A 133 45.03 31.53 -13.51
N GLY A 134 44.72 30.24 -13.77
CA GLY A 134 45.54 29.12 -13.32
C GLY A 134 45.11 28.48 -11.99
N SER A 135 43.96 28.81 -11.41
CA SER A 135 43.41 28.08 -10.26
C SER A 135 42.38 27.01 -10.65
N CYS A 136 42.48 25.81 -10.08
CA CYS A 136 41.53 24.71 -10.29
C CYS A 136 40.87 24.30 -8.97
N ARG A 137 39.63 23.79 -9.03
CA ARG A 137 38.96 23.19 -7.87
C ARG A 137 39.40 21.74 -7.74
N VAL A 138 39.81 21.35 -6.54
CA VAL A 138 40.29 20.00 -6.24
C VAL A 138 39.58 19.48 -5.00
N SER A 139 39.14 18.21 -5.04
CA SER A 139 38.64 17.49 -3.87
C SER A 139 39.78 16.79 -3.15
N CYS A 140 39.83 16.92 -1.83
CA CYS A 140 40.79 16.17 -1.02
C CYS A 140 40.35 14.71 -0.88
N VAL A 141 41.21 13.74 -1.21
CA VAL A 141 40.91 12.30 -1.07
C VAL A 141 40.76 11.85 0.39
N HIS A 142 41.33 12.60 1.34
CA HIS A 142 41.30 12.23 2.76
C HIS A 142 40.06 12.71 3.51
N CYS A 143 39.49 13.85 3.13
CA CYS A 143 38.34 14.45 3.84
C CYS A 143 37.17 14.83 2.91
N ASN A 144 37.28 14.56 1.60
CA ASN A 144 36.30 14.88 0.57
C ASN A 144 35.86 16.36 0.46
N GLN A 145 36.56 17.28 1.14
CA GLN A 145 36.30 18.72 1.03
C GLN A 145 36.94 19.30 -0.23
N VAL A 146 36.24 20.23 -0.88
CA VAL A 146 36.68 20.91 -2.11
C VAL A 146 37.38 22.22 -1.77
N PHE A 147 38.59 22.42 -2.31
CA PHE A 147 39.33 23.68 -2.14
C PHE A 147 39.92 24.15 -3.49
N LEU A 148 40.30 25.42 -3.55
CA LEU A 148 40.93 26.02 -4.72
C LEU A 148 42.45 25.82 -4.66
N PHE A 149 43.05 25.30 -5.72
CA PHE A 149 44.49 25.08 -5.82
C PHE A 149 45.06 25.84 -7.02
N ASN A 150 46.23 26.48 -6.85
CA ASN A 150 46.91 27.19 -7.92
C ASN A 150 47.79 26.23 -8.72
N THR A 151 47.44 25.99 -9.99
CA THR A 151 48.17 25.10 -10.91
C THR A 151 49.50 25.66 -11.42
N LEU A 152 49.78 26.95 -11.18
CA LEU A 152 51.04 27.58 -11.57
C LEU A 152 52.22 27.20 -10.64
N THR A 153 51.93 26.82 -9.40
CA THR A 153 52.94 26.35 -8.44
C THR A 153 53.01 24.83 -8.50
N ASN A 154 54.08 24.30 -9.08
CA ASN A 154 54.31 22.87 -9.27
C ASN A 154 54.75 22.19 -7.95
N SER A 155 53.87 22.16 -6.95
CA SER A 155 54.12 21.60 -5.62
C SER A 155 52.93 20.76 -5.10
N LEU A 156 53.20 19.93 -4.08
CA LEU A 156 52.21 19.11 -3.38
C LEU A 156 51.09 20.00 -2.82
N ALA A 157 49.83 19.66 -3.11
CA ALA A 157 48.68 20.40 -2.60
C ALA A 157 48.38 19.94 -1.17
N THR A 158 48.55 20.82 -0.20
CA THR A 158 48.19 20.55 1.20
C THR A 158 46.76 21.00 1.44
N CYS A 159 45.89 20.07 1.85
CA CYS A 159 44.50 20.39 2.12
C CYS A 159 44.38 21.31 3.34
N PRO A 160 43.69 22.47 3.26
CA PRO A 160 43.52 23.37 4.40
C PRO A 160 42.66 22.77 5.52
N HIS A 161 41.79 21.80 5.21
CA HIS A 161 40.92 21.16 6.20
C HIS A 161 41.60 20.05 6.99
N CYS A 162 42.37 19.17 6.34
CA CYS A 162 42.97 18.00 7.00
C CYS A 162 44.49 18.04 7.08
N LYS A 163 45.15 19.09 6.55
CA LYS A 163 46.61 19.32 6.51
C LYS A 163 47.42 18.18 5.86
N ARG A 164 46.77 17.21 5.22
CA ARG A 164 47.44 16.14 4.46
C ARG A 164 47.77 16.63 3.06
N SER A 165 48.95 16.28 2.58
CA SER A 165 49.44 16.65 1.25
C SER A 165 49.05 15.60 0.20
N SER A 166 48.57 16.06 -0.95
CA SER A 166 48.16 15.23 -2.07
C SER A 166 48.69 15.81 -3.38
N THR A 167 49.03 14.97 -4.35
CA THR A 167 49.49 15.42 -5.68
C THR A 167 48.29 15.72 -6.57
N VAL A 168 48.33 16.82 -7.31
CA VAL A 168 47.22 17.29 -8.15
C VAL A 168 47.68 17.49 -9.60
N GLY A 169 46.82 17.15 -10.57
CA GLY A 169 47.02 17.48 -11.99
C GLY A 169 48.05 16.61 -12.72
N GLY A 170 48.70 17.19 -13.75
CA GLY A 170 49.62 16.49 -14.65
C GLY A 170 50.87 15.91 -13.95
N PHE A 171 51.25 16.45 -12.79
CA PHE A 171 52.32 15.92 -11.95
C PHE A 171 51.99 14.54 -11.38
N ALA A 172 50.74 14.30 -10.97
CA ALA A 172 50.28 12.99 -10.53
C ALA A 172 50.34 11.96 -11.67
N ARG A 173 49.99 12.38 -12.89
CA ARG A 173 50.02 11.53 -14.09
C ARG A 173 51.45 11.16 -14.49
N ARG A 174 52.40 12.11 -14.49
CA ARG A 174 53.83 11.83 -14.74
C ARG A 174 54.45 10.93 -13.67
N ARG A 175 54.16 11.16 -12.39
CA ARG A 175 54.67 10.32 -11.30
C ARG A 175 54.09 8.90 -11.34
N SER A 176 52.81 8.76 -11.66
CA SER A 176 52.18 7.46 -11.91
C SER A 176 52.82 6.73 -13.10
N LEU A 177 53.08 7.43 -14.20
CA LEU A 177 53.80 6.89 -15.36
C LEU A 177 55.22 6.46 -15.04
N MET A 178 55.96 7.23 -14.23
CA MET A 178 57.30 6.86 -13.77
C MET A 178 57.26 5.61 -12.87
N PHE A 179 56.29 5.52 -11.95
CA PHE A 179 56.12 4.33 -11.12
C PHE A 179 55.74 3.10 -11.93
N LEU A 180 54.85 3.25 -12.92
CA LEU A 180 54.46 2.18 -13.84
C LEU A 180 55.64 1.73 -14.70
N ALA A 181 56.44 2.66 -15.24
CA ALA A 181 57.67 2.35 -15.96
C ALA A 181 58.67 1.60 -15.06
N THR A 182 58.88 2.05 -13.82
CA THR A 182 59.80 1.34 -12.90
C THR A 182 59.29 -0.05 -12.50
N THR A 183 57.99 -0.25 -12.36
CA THR A 183 57.43 -1.58 -12.05
C THR A 183 57.52 -2.51 -13.24
N VAL A 184 57.29 -2.02 -14.46
CA VAL A 184 57.49 -2.80 -15.69
C VAL A 184 58.97 -3.16 -15.87
N VAL A 185 59.90 -2.24 -15.63
CA VAL A 185 61.34 -2.53 -15.68
C VAL A 185 61.74 -3.56 -14.63
N LEU A 186 61.24 -3.46 -13.39
CA LEU A 186 61.51 -4.44 -12.35
C LEU A 186 60.88 -5.82 -12.66
N ALA A 187 59.71 -5.86 -13.29
CA ALA A 187 59.08 -7.09 -13.73
C ALA A 187 59.84 -7.75 -14.89
N ILE A 188 60.34 -6.95 -15.85
CA ILE A 188 61.19 -7.46 -16.92
C ILE A 188 62.51 -7.97 -16.33
N LEU A 189 63.12 -7.22 -15.39
CA LEU A 189 64.35 -7.63 -14.71
C LEU A 189 64.14 -8.93 -13.91
N SER A 190 62.99 -9.08 -13.24
CA SER A 190 62.68 -10.30 -12.49
C SER A 190 62.48 -11.50 -13.41
N VAL A 191 61.80 -11.32 -14.55
CA VAL A 191 61.64 -12.37 -15.57
C VAL A 191 63.00 -12.72 -16.17
N VAL A 192 63.83 -11.73 -16.51
CA VAL A 192 65.19 -11.94 -17.03
C VAL A 192 66.08 -12.66 -16.02
N LEU A 193 66.03 -12.28 -14.74
CA LEU A 193 66.73 -12.99 -13.66
C LEU A 193 66.21 -14.42 -13.46
N THR A 194 64.92 -14.65 -13.64
CA THR A 194 64.31 -15.99 -13.53
C THR A 194 64.70 -16.87 -14.73
N VAL A 195 64.82 -16.30 -15.93
CA VAL A 195 65.32 -16.96 -17.14
C VAL A 195 66.84 -17.22 -17.05
N LEU A 196 67.61 -16.27 -16.51
CA LEU A 196 69.04 -16.46 -16.23
C LEU A 196 69.27 -17.52 -15.14
N LYS A 197 68.43 -17.56 -14.11
CA LYS A 197 68.47 -18.57 -13.04
C LYS A 197 68.06 -19.97 -13.51
N THR A 198 67.23 -20.08 -14.54
CA THR A 198 66.89 -21.38 -15.16
C THR A 198 67.98 -21.86 -16.13
N ARG A 199 68.88 -20.97 -16.58
CA ARG A 199 70.09 -21.34 -17.35
C ARG A 199 71.36 -21.50 -16.51
N ALA A 200 71.45 -20.84 -15.35
CA ALA A 200 72.62 -20.86 -14.48
C ALA A 200 72.39 -21.81 -13.28
N SER A 201 73.28 -22.80 -13.16
CA SER A 201 73.24 -23.85 -12.14
C SER A 201 73.12 -23.32 -10.70
N TYR A 202 72.42 -24.11 -9.89
CA TYR A 202 71.94 -23.85 -8.52
C TYR A 202 72.95 -23.18 -7.57
N ASN A 203 72.53 -22.07 -6.93
CA ASN A 203 73.10 -21.62 -5.65
C ASN A 203 71.98 -21.08 -4.71
N PRO A 204 71.85 -21.61 -3.48
CA PRO A 204 70.71 -21.37 -2.57
C PRO A 204 70.75 -20.03 -1.81
N PHE A 205 71.74 -19.16 -2.06
CA PHE A 205 71.91 -17.92 -1.32
C PHE A 205 70.89 -16.82 -1.70
N TRP A 206 70.39 -16.84 -2.95
CA TRP A 206 69.50 -15.79 -3.47
C TRP A 206 68.01 -16.01 -3.19
N THR A 207 67.60 -17.21 -2.78
CA THR A 207 66.20 -17.50 -2.39
C THR A 207 65.83 -16.86 -1.05
N TYR A 208 66.80 -16.64 -0.16
CA TYR A 208 66.56 -16.02 1.13
C TYR A 208 66.33 -14.50 1.06
N LEU A 209 66.91 -13.82 0.06
CA LEU A 209 66.77 -12.36 -0.09
C LEU A 209 65.40 -11.94 -0.66
N GLY A 210 64.77 -12.79 -1.50
CA GLY A 210 63.48 -12.51 -2.13
C GLY A 210 62.28 -12.58 -1.19
N LEU A 211 62.36 -13.41 -0.14
CA LEU A 211 61.30 -13.56 0.86
C LEU A 211 61.20 -12.37 1.81
N ILE A 212 62.29 -11.62 2.00
CA ILE A 212 62.31 -10.45 2.89
C ILE A 212 61.60 -9.25 2.24
N PHE A 213 61.67 -9.11 0.91
CA PHE A 213 61.02 -8.00 0.18
C PHE A 213 59.50 -8.14 -0.02
N PHE A 214 58.96 -9.37 0.05
CA PHE A 214 57.52 -9.63 -0.15
C PHE A 214 56.68 -9.49 1.13
N SER A 215 57.30 -9.34 2.30
CA SER A 215 56.54 -9.21 3.57
C SER A 215 56.09 -7.79 3.91
N THR A 216 56.47 -6.77 3.13
CA THR A 216 56.17 -5.36 3.45
C THR A 216 55.59 -4.55 2.28
N ARG A 217 54.49 -5.02 1.66
CA ARG A 217 53.50 -4.14 1.00
C ARG A 217 52.28 -4.92 0.49
N ARG A 218 51.11 -4.67 1.10
CA ARG A 218 49.82 -4.89 0.42
C ARG A 218 49.61 -3.77 -0.61
N PRO A 219 49.07 -4.10 -1.80
CA PRO A 219 48.06 -3.22 -2.36
C PRO A 219 46.84 -3.95 -2.92
N SER A 220 45.79 -3.14 -2.96
CA SER A 220 44.39 -3.34 -3.32
C SER A 220 44.11 -3.93 -4.70
N THR A 221 43.03 -4.71 -4.71
CA THR A 221 42.19 -5.15 -5.82
C THR A 221 41.81 -4.02 -6.80
N ALA A 222 42.22 -4.14 -8.07
CA ALA A 222 41.48 -3.63 -9.23
C ALA A 222 42.10 -4.13 -10.54
N ALA A 223 41.23 -4.52 -11.48
CA ALA A 223 41.49 -4.75 -12.91
C ALA A 223 42.01 -6.14 -13.35
N THR A 224 41.14 -7.14 -13.26
CA THR A 224 41.07 -8.25 -14.22
C THR A 224 40.21 -7.84 -15.42
N ASN A 225 40.81 -7.84 -16.61
CA ASN A 225 40.25 -8.01 -17.95
C ASN A 225 40.96 -7.07 -18.93
N PHE A 226 41.83 -7.60 -19.78
CA PHE A 226 41.91 -7.24 -21.21
C PHE A 226 42.97 -8.13 -21.92
N LEU A 227 42.55 -8.65 -23.08
CA LEU A 227 43.35 -9.15 -24.21
C LEU A 227 43.76 -10.64 -24.23
N THR A 228 42.89 -11.43 -24.84
CA THR A 228 43.24 -12.50 -25.78
C THR A 228 43.35 -11.93 -27.20
N PHE A 229 44.45 -12.17 -27.93
CA PHE A 229 44.40 -12.49 -29.37
C PHE A 229 45.75 -13.03 -29.92
N SER A 230 45.66 -14.16 -30.64
CA SER A 230 46.63 -14.85 -31.52
C SER A 230 47.89 -15.49 -30.88
N GLY A 231 48.29 -16.73 -31.16
CA GLY A 231 47.71 -17.78 -32.00
C GLY A 231 48.70 -18.95 -32.16
N SER A 232 48.18 -20.16 -32.05
CA SER A 232 48.65 -21.36 -32.77
C SER A 232 49.92 -22.08 -32.30
N PHE A 233 49.99 -22.49 -31.02
CA PHE A 233 50.76 -23.70 -30.61
C PHE A 233 50.23 -24.33 -29.30
N PHE A 234 49.20 -23.75 -28.69
CA PHE A 234 48.77 -24.03 -27.31
C PHE A 234 47.52 -24.90 -27.17
N SER A 235 46.85 -25.32 -28.25
CA SER A 235 45.52 -25.96 -28.16
C SER A 235 45.50 -27.34 -27.50
N LEU A 236 46.54 -28.17 -27.67
CA LEU A 236 46.50 -29.55 -27.15
C LEU A 236 46.87 -29.66 -25.65
N GLN A 237 47.61 -28.69 -25.14
CA GLN A 237 48.00 -28.64 -23.72
C GLN A 237 46.97 -27.88 -22.88
N LEU A 238 46.21 -26.96 -23.49
CA LEU A 238 45.13 -26.22 -22.83
C LEU A 238 43.97 -27.12 -22.42
N GLU A 239 43.62 -28.14 -23.20
CA GLU A 239 42.44 -28.98 -22.93
C GLU A 239 42.65 -29.90 -21.71
N VAL A 240 43.87 -30.41 -21.54
CA VAL A 240 44.29 -31.20 -20.37
C VAL A 240 44.39 -30.30 -19.13
N MET A 241 44.98 -29.11 -19.28
CA MET A 241 45.07 -28.14 -18.19
C MET A 241 43.69 -27.59 -17.79
N GLN A 242 42.76 -27.34 -18.73
CA GLN A 242 41.40 -26.88 -18.44
C GLN A 242 40.57 -27.94 -17.72
N LYS A 243 40.73 -29.22 -18.06
CA LYS A 243 40.08 -30.31 -17.30
C LYS A 243 40.63 -30.45 -15.89
N GLN A 244 41.94 -30.27 -15.70
CA GLN A 244 42.54 -30.28 -14.37
C GLN A 244 42.18 -29.04 -13.54
N VAL A 245 42.15 -27.86 -14.16
CA VAL A 245 41.76 -26.61 -13.50
C VAL A 245 40.29 -26.64 -13.12
N LYS A 246 39.36 -27.09 -13.97
CA LYS A 246 37.95 -27.25 -13.58
C LYS A 246 37.75 -28.26 -12.46
N LYS A 247 38.55 -29.32 -12.42
CA LYS A 247 38.50 -30.32 -11.34
C LYS A 247 39.04 -29.73 -10.03
N LEU A 248 40.08 -28.90 -10.09
CA LEU A 248 40.63 -28.19 -8.94
C LEU A 248 39.75 -27.02 -8.47
N GLU A 249 39.08 -26.31 -9.38
CA GLU A 249 38.07 -25.30 -9.08
C GLU A 249 36.86 -25.95 -8.41
N GLY A 250 36.37 -27.09 -8.90
CA GLY A 250 35.30 -27.83 -8.25
C GLY A 250 35.66 -28.33 -6.85
N ILE A 251 36.90 -28.84 -6.66
CA ILE A 251 37.40 -29.26 -5.34
C ILE A 251 37.59 -28.05 -4.41
N ALA A 252 38.06 -26.91 -4.94
CA ALA A 252 38.23 -25.68 -4.18
C ALA A 252 36.87 -25.08 -3.80
N GLU A 253 35.88 -25.11 -4.68
CA GLU A 253 34.51 -24.66 -4.39
C GLU A 253 33.85 -25.56 -3.34
N THR A 254 34.02 -26.89 -3.42
CA THR A 254 33.53 -27.80 -2.37
C THR A 254 34.27 -27.61 -1.04
N ALA A 255 35.58 -27.39 -1.06
CA ALA A 255 36.36 -27.14 0.14
C ALA A 255 36.04 -25.76 0.76
N ILE A 256 35.78 -24.74 -0.06
CA ILE A 256 35.33 -23.42 0.40
C ILE A 256 33.89 -23.51 0.92
N ALA A 257 33.02 -24.32 0.31
CA ALA A 257 31.68 -24.61 0.80
C ALA A 257 31.71 -25.34 2.16
N GLU A 258 32.58 -26.33 2.34
CA GLU A 258 32.78 -27.04 3.61
C GLU A 258 33.42 -26.15 4.68
N MET A 259 34.38 -25.29 4.31
CA MET A 259 34.99 -24.31 5.22
C MET A 259 34.03 -23.15 5.59
N THR A 260 33.07 -22.81 4.74
CA THR A 260 32.01 -21.84 5.06
C THR A 260 30.85 -22.46 5.84
N ALA A 261 30.61 -23.76 5.70
CA ALA A 261 29.66 -24.51 6.52
C ALA A 261 30.14 -24.67 7.98
N HIS A 262 31.45 -24.75 8.22
CA HIS A 262 32.04 -24.68 9.55
C HIS A 262 32.37 -23.25 10.02
N LYS A 263 31.49 -22.28 9.73
CA LYS A 263 31.45 -21.08 10.57
C LYS A 263 31.03 -21.51 11.97
N MET A 264 31.96 -21.43 12.93
CA MET A 264 31.60 -21.32 14.34
C MET A 264 30.41 -20.37 14.46
N PRO A 265 29.36 -20.71 15.25
CA PRO A 265 28.25 -19.78 15.45
C PRO A 265 28.83 -18.44 15.87
N PRO A 266 28.36 -17.31 15.32
CA PRO A 266 28.86 -16.01 15.72
C PRO A 266 28.76 -15.95 17.24
N LEU A 267 29.88 -15.68 17.93
CA LEU A 267 29.87 -15.35 19.35
C LEU A 267 28.81 -14.27 19.53
N ARG A 268 27.61 -14.63 20.02
CA ARG A 268 26.53 -13.68 20.29
C ARG A 268 27.11 -12.71 21.31
N ASN A 269 27.35 -11.46 20.92
CA ASN A 269 27.87 -10.45 21.83
C ASN A 269 26.84 -10.21 22.95
N TYR A 270 27.02 -10.85 24.11
CA TYR A 270 26.15 -10.66 25.27
C TYR A 270 26.68 -9.53 26.16
N SER A 271 25.78 -8.67 26.64
CA SER A 271 26.12 -7.66 27.64
C SER A 271 26.29 -8.33 29.00
N THR A 272 27.51 -8.30 29.54
CA THR A 272 27.83 -8.82 30.89
C THR A 272 27.80 -7.73 31.97
N LYS A 273 27.50 -6.48 31.59
CA LYS A 273 27.45 -5.36 32.54
C LYS A 273 26.22 -5.51 33.43
N PRO A 274 26.36 -5.35 34.76
CA PRO A 274 25.21 -5.35 35.65
C PRO A 274 24.32 -4.15 35.35
N ARG A 275 23.01 -4.35 35.47
CA ARG A 275 22.03 -3.28 35.28
C ARG A 275 22.04 -2.33 36.47
N LEU A 276 21.97 -1.03 36.17
CA LEU A 276 21.94 0.01 37.19
C LEU A 276 20.50 0.22 37.66
N ILE A 277 20.35 0.31 38.97
CA ILE A 277 19.07 0.51 39.65
C ILE A 277 19.09 1.91 40.25
N TYR A 278 18.04 2.69 39.97
CA TYR A 278 17.88 4.06 40.43
C TYR A 278 16.59 4.19 41.23
N GLN A 279 16.68 4.90 42.36
CA GLN A 279 15.54 5.34 43.18
C GLN A 279 15.36 6.86 43.11
N THR A 280 15.93 7.50 42.10
CA THR A 280 16.01 8.95 41.92
C THR A 280 14.90 9.46 41.00
N VAL A 281 13.65 9.02 41.26
CA VAL A 281 12.49 9.60 40.59
C VAL A 281 12.32 11.03 41.11
N HIS A 282 12.23 12.00 40.22
CA HIS A 282 12.08 13.41 40.56
C HIS A 282 10.60 13.85 40.51
N GLY A 283 9.85 13.34 39.54
CA GLY A 283 8.45 13.69 39.37
C GLY A 283 7.74 12.81 38.34
N VAL A 284 6.41 12.83 38.40
CA VAL A 284 5.52 12.07 37.52
C VAL A 284 4.51 13.07 36.93
N ASN A 285 4.36 13.08 35.61
CA ASN A 285 3.40 13.96 34.91
C ASN A 285 2.71 13.19 33.79
N GLY A 286 1.39 13.03 33.89
CA GLY A 286 0.61 12.23 32.94
C GLY A 286 1.25 10.84 32.74
N PRO A 287 1.56 10.41 31.50
CA PRO A 287 2.22 9.13 31.21
C PRO A 287 3.76 9.12 31.42
N LEU A 288 4.35 10.23 31.87
CA LEU A 288 5.81 10.42 31.94
C LEU A 288 6.34 10.33 33.37
N VAL A 289 7.50 9.71 33.52
CA VAL A 289 8.29 9.64 34.75
C VAL A 289 9.64 10.29 34.50
N ILE A 290 10.00 11.27 35.33
CA ILE A 290 11.24 12.03 35.22
C ILE A 290 12.23 11.51 36.25
N LEU A 291 13.39 11.03 35.77
CA LEU A 291 14.49 10.54 36.60
C LEU A 291 15.66 11.52 36.58
N THR A 292 16.33 11.68 37.72
CA THR A 292 17.56 12.48 37.87
C THR A 292 18.76 11.59 38.23
N ASP A 293 19.97 12.09 38.00
CA ASP A 293 21.24 11.41 38.31
C ASP A 293 21.43 10.05 37.63
N VAL A 294 20.86 9.89 36.43
CA VAL A 294 21.04 8.69 35.60
C VAL A 294 22.38 8.77 34.88
N LYS A 295 23.17 7.70 34.96
CA LYS A 295 24.48 7.61 34.30
C LYS A 295 24.32 7.07 32.88
N PHE A 296 24.67 7.90 31.89
CA PHE A 296 24.70 7.55 30.47
C PHE A 296 23.41 6.85 29.96
N PRO A 297 22.21 7.42 30.18
CA PRO A 297 20.99 6.85 29.60
C PRO A 297 21.07 6.85 28.07
N GLN A 298 20.47 5.84 27.43
CA GLN A 298 20.37 5.73 25.97
C GLN A 298 18.96 6.05 25.47
N TYR A 299 18.88 6.61 24.26
CA TYR A 299 17.60 6.92 23.62
C TYR A 299 16.88 5.62 23.23
N ASN A 300 15.56 5.55 23.41
CA ASN A 300 14.75 4.34 23.22
C ASN A 300 15.14 3.14 24.08
N GLU A 301 15.92 3.35 25.15
CA GLU A 301 16.27 2.30 26.10
C GLU A 301 15.04 1.85 26.89
N ILE A 302 14.94 0.55 27.16
CA ILE A 302 13.89 0.01 28.02
C ILE A 302 14.26 0.10 29.49
N VAL A 303 13.30 0.56 30.29
CA VAL A 303 13.38 0.68 31.74
C VAL A 303 12.33 -0.22 32.38
N LYS A 304 12.71 -0.98 33.39
CA LYS A 304 11.78 -1.75 34.22
C LYS A 304 11.52 -0.97 35.50
N ILE A 305 10.25 -0.66 35.75
CA ILE A 305 9.82 0.13 36.90
C ILE A 305 9.15 -0.83 37.88
N THR A 306 9.64 -0.89 39.11
CA THR A 306 9.04 -1.68 40.20
C THR A 306 8.42 -0.69 41.17
N LEU A 307 7.10 -0.74 41.32
CA LEU A 307 6.34 0.08 42.26
C LEU A 307 6.59 -0.39 43.71
N ALA A 308 6.18 0.42 44.69
CA ALA A 308 6.23 0.06 46.11
C ALA A 308 5.46 -1.24 46.43
N ASP A 309 4.37 -1.49 45.71
CA ASP A 309 3.53 -2.69 45.86
C ASP A 309 4.18 -3.95 45.23
N GLY A 310 5.35 -3.82 44.62
CA GLY A 310 6.06 -4.90 43.91
C GLY A 310 5.55 -5.15 42.48
N THR A 311 4.53 -4.43 42.02
CA THR A 311 4.05 -4.50 40.63
C THR A 311 5.13 -3.98 39.68
N LYS A 312 5.35 -4.70 38.57
CA LYS A 312 6.37 -4.36 37.57
C LYS A 312 5.71 -3.77 36.34
N ARG A 313 6.21 -2.63 35.91
CA ARG A 313 5.84 -1.91 34.70
C ARG A 313 7.04 -1.75 33.78
N SER A 314 6.77 -1.55 32.51
CA SER A 314 7.79 -1.31 31.50
C SER A 314 7.70 0.13 31.03
N GLY A 315 8.83 0.72 30.70
CA GLY A 315 8.88 2.05 30.12
C GLY A 315 10.00 2.18 29.11
N GLN A 316 9.92 3.25 28.32
CA GLN A 316 10.87 3.59 27.28
C GLN A 316 11.41 4.99 27.51
N VAL A 317 12.72 5.16 27.40
CA VAL A 317 13.37 6.48 27.46
C VAL A 317 13.02 7.27 26.19
N LEU A 318 12.34 8.40 26.38
CA LEU A 318 11.97 9.32 25.29
C LEU A 318 12.97 10.45 25.11
N GLU A 319 13.46 11.04 26.20
CA GLU A 319 14.36 12.18 26.12
C GLU A 319 15.44 12.10 27.18
N ILE A 320 16.62 12.55 26.80
CA ILE A 320 17.80 12.58 27.65
C ILE A 320 18.38 13.98 27.62
N SER A 321 18.55 14.56 28.81
CA SER A 321 19.21 15.83 28.99
C SER A 321 20.21 15.74 30.12
N LYS A 322 21.51 15.67 29.76
CA LYS A 322 22.63 15.51 30.70
C LYS A 322 22.45 14.27 31.60
N ASN A 323 22.06 14.48 32.86
CA ASN A 323 21.83 13.43 33.86
C ASN A 323 20.34 13.17 34.12
N LYS A 324 19.45 13.78 33.33
CA LYS A 324 18.00 13.57 33.41
C LYS A 324 17.54 12.67 32.28
N ALA A 325 16.65 11.74 32.60
CA ALA A 325 15.98 10.89 31.62
C ALA A 325 14.46 11.01 31.81
N ILE A 326 13.75 11.24 30.72
CA ILE A 326 12.28 11.22 30.68
C ILE A 326 11.87 9.85 30.14
N VAL A 327 11.19 9.08 30.98
CA VAL A 327 10.74 7.73 30.68
C VAL A 327 9.23 7.74 30.54
N GLN A 328 8.74 7.17 29.46
CA GLN A 328 7.32 6.94 29.24
C GLN A 328 6.95 5.54 29.73
N VAL A 329 5.92 5.44 30.57
CA VAL A 329 5.49 4.15 31.16
C VAL A 329 4.36 3.55 30.35
N PHE A 330 4.51 2.31 29.89
CA PHE A 330 3.53 1.65 29.03
C PHE A 330 2.20 1.42 29.74
N GLU A 331 2.22 0.87 30.96
CA GLU A 331 1.02 0.54 31.73
C GLU A 331 0.41 1.75 32.48
N GLY A 332 0.92 2.96 32.22
CA GLY A 332 0.50 4.20 32.90
C GLY A 332 1.22 4.45 34.23
N THR A 333 0.94 5.59 34.85
CA THR A 333 1.66 6.10 36.03
C THR A 333 0.88 6.03 37.33
N SER A 334 -0.35 5.51 37.32
CA SER A 334 -1.19 5.38 38.51
C SER A 334 -0.50 4.53 39.59
N GLY A 335 -0.34 5.06 40.79
CA GLY A 335 0.33 4.37 41.90
C GLY A 335 1.85 4.41 41.90
N ILE A 336 2.49 5.17 40.99
CA ILE A 336 3.93 5.42 41.05
C ILE A 336 4.23 6.45 42.15
N ASP A 337 5.00 6.04 43.15
CA ASP A 337 5.53 6.92 44.18
C ASP A 337 6.91 7.49 43.79
N VAL A 338 7.26 8.66 44.30
CA VAL A 338 8.55 9.31 44.02
C VAL A 338 9.67 8.71 44.87
N LYS A 339 9.39 8.26 46.09
CA LYS A 339 10.43 7.80 47.04
C LYS A 339 10.72 6.31 46.94
N HIS A 340 9.68 5.49 46.83
CA HIS A 340 9.80 4.03 46.92
C HIS A 340 9.84 3.30 45.58
N THR A 341 9.63 4.01 44.46
CA THR A 341 9.69 3.39 43.13
C THR A 341 11.14 3.16 42.70
N VAL A 342 11.39 1.98 42.16
CA VAL A 342 12.70 1.53 41.73
C VAL A 342 12.71 1.37 40.20
N CYS A 343 13.64 2.04 39.53
CA CYS A 343 13.81 1.97 38.07
C CYS A 343 15.11 1.26 37.70
N GLU A 344 15.01 0.12 37.01
CA GLU A 344 16.13 -0.66 36.49
C GLU A 344 16.29 -0.39 34.99
N PHE A 345 17.45 0.13 34.58
CA PHE A 345 17.77 0.39 33.17
C PHE A 345 18.37 -0.86 32.52
N THR A 346 17.80 -1.29 31.40
CA THR A 346 18.20 -2.56 30.78
C THR A 346 19.49 -2.47 29.97
N GLY A 347 19.89 -1.28 29.53
CA GLY A 347 21.07 -1.03 28.69
C GLY A 347 20.88 -1.35 27.21
N ASP A 348 19.66 -1.65 26.78
CA ASP A 348 19.34 -2.01 25.39
C ASP A 348 17.96 -1.46 25.00
N ILE A 349 17.71 -1.41 23.70
CA ILE A 349 16.43 -0.98 23.12
C ILE A 349 15.38 -2.08 23.23
N LEU A 350 14.13 -1.75 22.90
CA LEU A 350 13.04 -2.73 22.90
C LEU A 350 13.26 -3.79 21.80
N ARG A 351 13.60 -5.00 22.23
CA ARG A 351 13.71 -6.16 21.34
C ARG A 351 12.59 -7.15 21.59
N MET A 352 12.05 -7.67 20.50
CA MET A 352 11.03 -8.70 20.49
C MET A 352 11.67 -10.07 20.32
N ALA A 353 11.23 -11.03 21.12
CA ALA A 353 11.50 -12.45 20.91
C ALA A 353 10.69 -12.92 19.69
N VAL A 354 11.39 -13.37 18.64
CA VAL A 354 10.76 -13.92 17.43
C VAL A 354 11.06 -15.41 17.31
N SER A 355 10.07 -16.16 16.84
CA SER A 355 10.17 -17.58 16.53
C SER A 355 9.05 -17.97 15.56
N GLU A 356 9.24 -19.06 14.82
CA GLU A 356 8.20 -19.63 13.96
C GLU A 356 6.99 -20.15 14.77
N ASP A 357 7.19 -20.52 16.04
CA ASP A 357 6.17 -20.98 16.99
C ASP A 357 5.14 -19.89 17.40
N MET A 358 5.27 -18.69 16.85
CA MET A 358 4.32 -17.59 17.06
C MET A 358 3.05 -17.72 16.19
N LEU A 359 3.10 -18.52 15.12
CA LEU A 359 1.91 -18.85 14.33
C LEU A 359 0.96 -19.73 15.16
N GLY A 360 -0.35 -19.46 15.08
CA GLY A 360 -1.34 -20.14 15.93
C GLY A 360 -1.52 -19.50 17.31
N ARG A 361 -0.77 -18.45 17.64
CA ARG A 361 -0.76 -17.86 18.98
C ARG A 361 -1.35 -16.47 19.04
N ILE A 362 -1.80 -16.12 20.26
CA ILE A 362 -2.42 -14.83 20.56
C ILE A 362 -1.59 -14.09 21.61
N PHE A 363 -1.17 -12.88 21.27
CA PHE A 363 -0.39 -11.98 22.10
C PHE A 363 -1.16 -10.70 22.40
N ASN A 364 -0.79 -10.00 23.48
CA ASN A 364 -1.24 -8.65 23.74
C ASN A 364 -0.41 -7.60 22.96
N GLY A 365 -0.75 -6.31 23.11
CA GLY A 365 -0.03 -5.21 22.48
C GLY A 365 1.46 -5.08 22.88
N SER A 366 1.85 -5.64 24.03
CA SER A 366 3.24 -5.71 24.50
C SER A 366 3.99 -6.99 24.10
N GLY A 367 3.38 -7.88 23.28
CA GLY A 367 3.99 -9.14 22.84
C GLY A 367 4.01 -10.26 23.90
N LYS A 368 3.24 -10.13 24.99
CA LYS A 368 3.05 -11.17 26.01
C LYS A 368 1.90 -12.09 25.59
N PRO A 369 2.01 -13.41 25.76
CA PRO A 369 0.95 -14.33 25.37
C PRO A 369 -0.30 -14.21 26.25
N ILE A 370 -1.48 -14.23 25.63
CA ILE A 370 -2.79 -14.17 26.30
C ILE A 370 -3.61 -15.46 26.15
N ASP A 371 -3.11 -16.39 25.33
CA ASP A 371 -3.68 -17.72 25.07
C ASP A 371 -3.46 -18.73 26.22
N LYS A 372 -2.91 -18.30 27.36
CA LYS A 372 -2.45 -19.16 28.48
C LYS A 372 -1.33 -20.14 28.11
N GLY A 373 -0.73 -20.01 26.93
CA GLY A 373 0.46 -20.75 26.54
C GLY A 373 1.72 -20.23 27.26
N PRO A 374 2.84 -20.98 27.19
CA PRO A 374 4.10 -20.53 27.75
C PRO A 374 4.64 -19.28 27.03
N PRO A 375 5.61 -18.56 27.62
CA PRO A 375 6.37 -17.55 26.91
C PRO A 375 7.01 -18.11 25.63
N VAL A 376 7.14 -17.28 24.59
CA VAL A 376 7.77 -17.68 23.32
C VAL A 376 9.24 -17.98 23.57
N LEU A 377 9.69 -19.15 23.10
CA LEU A 377 11.10 -19.48 23.08
C LEU A 377 11.74 -18.79 21.87
N ALA A 378 12.55 -17.76 22.14
CA ALA A 378 13.12 -16.93 21.07
C ALA A 378 14.19 -17.67 20.28
N GLU A 379 14.07 -17.70 18.95
CA GLU A 379 15.16 -18.05 18.05
C GLU A 379 16.14 -16.87 17.96
N ASP A 380 15.59 -15.66 17.82
CA ASP A 380 16.34 -14.42 17.82
C ASP A 380 15.61 -13.27 18.52
N PHE A 381 16.38 -12.23 18.85
CA PHE A 381 15.88 -10.99 19.45
C PHE A 381 16.07 -9.83 18.48
N LEU A 382 14.98 -9.42 17.82
CA LEU A 382 14.99 -8.36 16.82
C LEU A 382 14.48 -7.03 17.40
N ASP A 383 15.04 -5.91 16.95
CA ASP A 383 14.54 -4.58 17.27
C ASP A 383 13.16 -4.36 16.62
N ILE A 384 12.21 -3.89 17.41
CA ILE A 384 10.83 -3.63 16.94
C ILE A 384 10.76 -2.53 15.87
N ASN A 385 11.73 -1.62 15.85
CA ASN A 385 11.78 -0.54 14.86
C ASN A 385 12.14 -1.05 13.46
N GLY A 386 12.64 -2.28 13.35
CA GLY A 386 13.07 -2.89 12.09
C GLY A 386 14.33 -2.25 11.53
N GLN A 387 14.70 -2.67 10.32
CA GLN A 387 15.81 -2.09 9.56
C GLN A 387 15.30 -1.56 8.21
N PRO A 388 15.76 -0.38 7.76
CA PRO A 388 15.33 0.16 6.48
C PRO A 388 15.82 -0.74 5.33
N ILE A 389 14.90 -1.12 4.45
CA ILE A 389 15.22 -1.92 3.26
C ILE A 389 15.95 -1.03 2.25
N ASN A 390 17.08 -1.53 1.73
CA ASN A 390 17.81 -0.81 0.68
C ASN A 390 16.95 -0.76 -0.61
N PRO A 391 16.68 0.43 -1.17
CA PRO A 391 15.88 0.56 -2.39
C PRO A 391 16.44 -0.19 -3.59
N TRP A 392 17.77 -0.35 -3.70
CA TRP A 392 18.40 -1.06 -4.82
C TRP A 392 18.08 -2.55 -4.83
N THR A 393 17.97 -3.17 -3.65
CA THR A 393 17.70 -4.60 -3.50
C THR A 393 16.19 -4.91 -3.46
N ARG A 394 15.32 -3.91 -3.65
CA ARG A 394 13.87 -4.09 -3.58
C ARG A 394 13.35 -4.56 -4.95
N ILE A 395 12.60 -5.64 -4.97
CA ILE A 395 11.96 -6.17 -6.18
C ILE A 395 10.59 -5.52 -6.35
N TYR A 396 10.24 -5.19 -7.58
CA TYR A 396 8.94 -4.64 -7.92
C TYR A 396 7.82 -5.70 -7.83
N PRO A 397 6.68 -5.42 -7.18
CA PRO A 397 5.55 -6.33 -7.11
C PRO A 397 4.83 -6.54 -8.46
N GLU A 398 4.73 -7.78 -8.90
CA GLU A 398 4.06 -8.17 -10.16
C GLU A 398 2.96 -9.23 -9.99
N GLU A 399 2.98 -10.00 -8.91
CA GLU A 399 2.02 -11.10 -8.73
C GLU A 399 0.74 -10.61 -8.05
N MET A 400 -0.43 -10.94 -8.61
CA MET A 400 -1.73 -10.56 -8.03
C MET A 400 -2.12 -11.47 -6.85
N ILE A 401 -2.62 -10.86 -5.78
CA ILE A 401 -3.34 -11.54 -4.70
C ILE A 401 -4.83 -11.54 -5.06
N GLN A 402 -5.43 -12.72 -5.05
CA GLN A 402 -6.87 -12.89 -5.13
C GLN A 402 -7.45 -12.77 -3.71
N THR A 403 -8.32 -11.79 -3.52
CA THR A 403 -9.01 -11.56 -2.24
C THR A 403 -10.36 -12.26 -2.17
N GLY A 404 -10.91 -12.68 -3.32
CA GLY A 404 -12.24 -13.26 -3.42
C GLY A 404 -13.35 -12.22 -3.54
N ILE A 405 -13.05 -10.94 -3.34
CA ILE A 405 -13.99 -9.82 -3.45
C ILE A 405 -13.88 -9.20 -4.85
N SER A 406 -14.96 -9.29 -5.63
CA SER A 406 -15.00 -8.79 -7.03
C SER A 406 -14.62 -7.30 -7.16
N ALA A 407 -15.09 -6.45 -6.24
CA ALA A 407 -14.82 -5.02 -6.24
C ALA A 407 -13.33 -4.69 -5.99
N ILE A 408 -12.61 -5.55 -5.26
CA ILE A 408 -11.17 -5.39 -5.04
C ILE A 408 -10.42 -6.04 -6.19
N ASP A 409 -10.72 -7.30 -6.51
CA ASP A 409 -9.95 -8.09 -7.47
C ASP A 409 -9.99 -7.53 -8.89
N VAL A 410 -11.13 -7.01 -9.36
CA VAL A 410 -11.28 -6.50 -10.74
C VAL A 410 -11.04 -4.98 -10.87
N MET A 411 -11.49 -4.19 -9.90
CA MET A 411 -11.41 -2.73 -10.00
C MET A 411 -10.11 -2.18 -9.39
N ASN A 412 -9.61 -2.80 -8.32
CA ASN A 412 -8.50 -2.30 -7.52
C ASN A 412 -7.56 -3.44 -7.11
N SER A 413 -7.10 -4.23 -8.09
CA SER A 413 -6.33 -5.46 -7.83
C SER A 413 -5.11 -5.17 -6.96
N ILE A 414 -4.84 -6.08 -6.01
CA ILE A 414 -3.73 -5.97 -5.05
C ILE A 414 -2.55 -6.81 -5.52
N ALA A 415 -1.38 -6.21 -5.59
CA ALA A 415 -0.12 -6.91 -5.86
C ALA A 415 0.52 -7.46 -4.58
N ARG A 416 1.24 -8.57 -4.68
CA ARG A 416 1.97 -9.19 -3.58
C ARG A 416 3.17 -8.35 -3.17
N GLY A 417 3.13 -7.82 -1.94
CA GLY A 417 4.11 -6.85 -1.45
C GLY A 417 3.62 -5.40 -1.49
N GLN A 418 2.37 -5.16 -1.95
CA GLN A 418 1.75 -3.85 -1.97
C GLN A 418 1.31 -3.43 -0.56
N LYS A 419 1.28 -2.11 -0.35
CA LYS A 419 0.66 -1.47 0.81
C LYS A 419 -0.61 -0.74 0.38
N ILE A 420 -1.77 -1.28 0.76
CA ILE A 420 -3.09 -0.75 0.36
C ILE A 420 -4.03 -0.65 1.58
N PRO A 421 -4.40 0.57 2.01
CA PRO A 421 -5.26 0.78 3.14
C PRO A 421 -6.75 0.57 2.80
N ILE A 422 -7.55 0.26 3.82
CA ILE A 422 -9.01 0.34 3.77
C ILE A 422 -9.46 1.56 4.57
N PHE A 423 -10.03 2.54 3.87
CA PHE A 423 -10.64 3.72 4.46
C PHE A 423 -12.09 3.40 4.78
N SER A 424 -12.40 3.38 6.06
CA SER A 424 -13.72 3.10 6.58
C SER A 424 -14.21 4.25 7.44
N ALA A 425 -15.38 4.09 8.06
CA ALA A 425 -15.91 4.99 9.04
C ALA A 425 -16.56 4.22 10.21
N ALA A 426 -16.84 4.93 11.29
CA ALA A 426 -17.52 4.37 12.45
C ALA A 426 -18.88 3.78 12.06
N GLY A 427 -19.11 2.52 12.44
CA GLY A 427 -20.33 1.76 12.16
C GLY A 427 -20.38 1.08 10.80
N LEU A 428 -19.35 1.17 9.95
CA LEU A 428 -19.29 0.43 8.68
C LEU A 428 -18.64 -0.96 8.87
N PRO A 429 -18.99 -1.96 8.03
CA PRO A 429 -18.57 -3.35 8.20
C PRO A 429 -17.15 -3.61 7.64
N HIS A 430 -16.15 -2.86 8.12
CA HIS A 430 -14.75 -3.02 7.69
C HIS A 430 -14.07 -4.23 8.32
N ASN A 431 -14.50 -4.63 9.51
CA ASN A 431 -13.95 -5.81 10.19
C ASN A 431 -14.35 -7.09 9.45
N GLU A 432 -15.59 -7.16 8.97
CA GLU A 432 -16.13 -8.27 8.20
C GLU A 432 -15.45 -8.38 6.84
N ILE A 433 -15.19 -7.25 6.18
CA ILE A 433 -14.40 -7.22 4.93
C ILE A 433 -12.97 -7.71 5.19
N ALA A 434 -12.35 -7.26 6.28
CA ALA A 434 -10.99 -7.69 6.65
C ALA A 434 -10.93 -9.19 6.94
N ALA A 435 -11.87 -9.71 7.72
CA ALA A 435 -11.99 -11.14 8.00
C ALA A 435 -12.21 -11.94 6.71
N GLN A 436 -13.05 -11.45 5.81
CA GLN A 436 -13.26 -12.07 4.49
C GLN A 436 -11.95 -12.15 3.68
N ILE A 437 -11.19 -11.05 3.60
CA ILE A 437 -9.90 -11.02 2.89
C ILE A 437 -8.90 -12.00 3.52
N VAL A 438 -8.88 -12.10 4.85
CA VAL A 438 -7.96 -13.02 5.55
C VAL A 438 -8.33 -14.49 5.28
N ARG A 439 -9.62 -14.84 5.27
CA ARG A 439 -10.09 -16.20 4.96
C ARG A 439 -9.84 -16.61 3.52
N GLN A 440 -10.04 -15.68 2.59
CA GLN A 440 -10.07 -15.95 1.15
C GLN A 440 -8.74 -15.64 0.46
N GLY A 441 -7.83 -14.94 1.14
CA GLY A 441 -6.56 -14.47 0.62
C GLY A 441 -5.71 -15.61 0.05
N GLY A 442 -5.46 -15.54 -1.25
CA GLY A 442 -4.64 -16.52 -1.96
C GLY A 442 -3.99 -15.94 -3.20
N LEU A 443 -3.11 -16.73 -3.83
CA LEU A 443 -2.57 -16.38 -5.15
C LEU A 443 -3.56 -16.77 -6.24
N VAL A 444 -3.59 -15.99 -7.33
CA VAL A 444 -4.39 -16.31 -8.52
C VAL A 444 -3.91 -17.64 -9.11
N GLN A 445 -4.82 -18.61 -9.22
CA GLN A 445 -4.53 -19.90 -9.86
C GLN A 445 -4.75 -19.78 -11.36
N VAL A 446 -3.68 -19.66 -12.14
CA VAL A 446 -3.77 -19.61 -13.61
C VAL A 446 -3.93 -21.02 -14.18
N PRO A 447 -4.99 -21.32 -14.97
CA PRO A 447 -5.16 -22.63 -15.59
C PRO A 447 -4.02 -22.91 -16.60
N GLY A 448 -3.20 -23.93 -16.33
CA GLY A 448 -2.13 -24.39 -17.23
C GLY A 448 -0.71 -24.03 -16.80
N ASN A 449 -0.54 -23.06 -15.90
CA ASN A 449 0.72 -22.89 -15.19
C ASN A 449 0.71 -23.80 -13.96
N ILE A 450 1.67 -24.72 -13.90
CA ILE A 450 2.04 -25.44 -12.68
C ILE A 450 2.71 -24.41 -11.75
N VAL A 451 1.98 -23.38 -11.31
CA VAL A 451 2.38 -22.63 -10.13
C VAL A 451 2.34 -23.68 -9.03
N LYS A 452 3.52 -24.10 -8.57
CA LYS A 452 3.74 -25.19 -7.64
C LYS A 452 2.67 -25.13 -6.54
N LYS A 453 1.88 -26.20 -6.39
CA LYS A 453 0.96 -26.41 -5.25
C LYS A 453 1.64 -26.22 -3.87
N GLU A 454 2.96 -26.10 -3.82
CA GLU A 454 3.76 -25.74 -2.65
C GLU A 454 3.56 -24.28 -2.20
N SER A 455 3.16 -23.34 -3.07
CA SER A 455 3.07 -21.91 -2.69
C SER A 455 1.88 -21.55 -1.79
N THR A 456 0.82 -22.36 -1.79
CA THR A 456 -0.31 -22.19 -0.84
C THR A 456 0.04 -22.63 0.58
N ALA A 457 1.08 -23.45 0.76
CA ALA A 457 1.51 -23.92 2.08
C ALA A 457 2.32 -22.87 2.87
N ASN A 458 2.80 -21.81 2.22
CA ASN A 458 3.69 -20.81 2.82
C ASN A 458 2.99 -19.46 3.09
N PHE A 459 1.66 -19.39 3.08
CA PHE A 459 0.94 -18.15 3.41
C PHE A 459 0.72 -18.04 4.92
N ALA A 460 1.12 -16.91 5.50
CA ALA A 460 0.96 -16.62 6.91
C ALA A 460 0.26 -15.27 7.09
N ILE A 461 -0.57 -15.16 8.11
CA ILE A 461 -1.29 -13.93 8.41
C ILE A 461 -0.77 -13.38 9.74
N VAL A 462 -0.45 -12.09 9.76
CA VAL A 462 -0.17 -11.37 11.01
C VAL A 462 -1.25 -10.33 11.18
N PHE A 463 -2.04 -10.50 12.24
CA PHE A 463 -3.15 -9.62 12.55
C PHE A 463 -2.81 -8.77 13.76
N ALA A 464 -2.90 -7.44 13.64
CA ALA A 464 -2.68 -6.52 14.74
C ALA A 464 -3.93 -5.67 14.98
N ALA A 465 -4.49 -5.79 16.18
CA ALA A 465 -5.61 -5.00 16.66
C ALA A 465 -5.13 -3.96 17.69
N MET A 466 -5.52 -2.70 17.55
CA MET A 466 -5.08 -1.56 18.35
C MET A 466 -6.29 -0.77 18.78
N GLY A 467 -6.52 -0.68 20.09
CA GLY A 467 -7.66 0.07 20.65
C GLY A 467 -9.03 -0.49 20.25
N VAL A 468 -9.13 -1.78 19.92
CA VAL A 468 -10.40 -2.38 19.48
C VAL A 468 -11.30 -2.74 20.66
N ASN A 469 -12.61 -2.74 20.43
CA ASN A 469 -13.58 -3.20 21.41
C ASN A 469 -13.47 -4.72 21.63
N MET A 470 -13.92 -5.18 22.81
CA MET A 470 -13.93 -6.61 23.14
C MET A 470 -14.79 -7.42 22.16
N GLU A 471 -15.90 -6.86 21.66
CA GLU A 471 -16.75 -7.51 20.66
C GLU A 471 -16.00 -7.73 19.34
N THR A 472 -15.28 -6.71 18.85
CA THR A 472 -14.46 -6.80 17.64
C THR A 472 -13.33 -7.81 17.81
N ALA A 473 -12.63 -7.81 18.96
CA ALA A 473 -11.59 -8.79 19.24
C ALA A 473 -12.15 -10.21 19.28
N ARG A 474 -13.33 -10.40 19.88
CA ARG A 474 -14.03 -11.70 19.93
C ARG A 474 -14.46 -12.15 18.53
N PHE A 475 -14.98 -11.24 17.72
CA PHE A 475 -15.37 -11.50 16.33
C PHE A 475 -14.21 -12.08 15.53
N PHE A 476 -13.05 -11.41 15.50
CA PHE A 476 -11.89 -11.92 14.77
C PHE A 476 -11.37 -13.25 15.31
N LYS A 477 -11.33 -13.40 16.63
CA LYS A 477 -10.89 -14.64 17.25
C LYS A 477 -11.81 -15.81 16.86
N GLN A 478 -13.12 -15.64 16.99
CA GLN A 478 -14.10 -16.68 16.66
C GLN A 478 -14.06 -17.00 15.16
N ASP A 479 -13.98 -15.99 14.30
CA ASP A 479 -13.92 -16.18 12.86
C ASP A 479 -12.69 -17.00 12.43
N PHE A 480 -11.51 -16.69 12.98
CA PHE A 480 -10.28 -17.44 12.66
C PHE A 480 -10.26 -18.86 13.26
N GLU A 481 -10.91 -19.07 14.40
CA GLU A 481 -11.11 -20.39 15.01
C GLU A 481 -12.09 -21.26 14.21
N GLU A 482 -13.23 -20.72 13.79
CA GLU A 482 -14.27 -21.45 13.06
C GLU A 482 -13.83 -21.89 11.66
N HIS A 483 -13.02 -21.06 10.98
CA HIS A 483 -12.56 -21.33 9.62
C HIS A 483 -11.23 -22.09 9.54
N GLY A 484 -10.64 -22.48 10.68
CA GLY A 484 -9.41 -23.28 10.74
C GLY A 484 -8.17 -22.53 10.23
N SER A 485 -8.24 -21.20 10.07
CA SER A 485 -7.09 -20.38 9.67
C SER A 485 -6.13 -20.11 10.82
N MET A 486 -6.52 -20.41 12.06
CA MET A 486 -5.77 -20.10 13.27
C MET A 486 -4.32 -20.59 13.23
N ASP A 487 -4.05 -21.80 12.74
CA ASP A 487 -2.69 -22.38 12.67
C ASP A 487 -1.70 -21.52 11.84
N SER A 488 -2.21 -20.72 10.91
CA SER A 488 -1.44 -19.84 10.02
C SER A 488 -1.46 -18.36 10.44
N VAL A 489 -2.18 -18.03 11.52
CA VAL A 489 -2.43 -16.65 11.98
C VAL A 489 -1.66 -16.38 13.28
N CYS A 490 -0.93 -15.26 13.33
CA CYS A 490 -0.39 -14.70 14.57
C CYS A 490 -1.20 -13.44 14.92
N LEU A 491 -1.86 -13.45 16.09
CA LEU A 491 -2.72 -12.35 16.54
C LEU A 491 -2.03 -11.51 17.61
N PHE A 492 -1.97 -10.20 17.42
CA PHE A 492 -1.63 -9.20 18.41
C PHE A 492 -2.89 -8.39 18.73
N LEU A 493 -3.38 -8.49 19.96
CA LEU A 493 -4.60 -7.81 20.39
C LEU A 493 -4.28 -6.79 21.46
N ASN A 494 -4.48 -5.52 21.16
CA ASN A 494 -4.57 -4.43 22.14
C ASN A 494 -6.00 -3.92 22.18
N LEU A 495 -6.65 -4.13 23.32
CA LEU A 495 -8.03 -3.77 23.55
C LEU A 495 -8.18 -2.29 23.93
N ALA A 496 -9.40 -1.76 23.85
CA ALA A 496 -9.67 -0.37 24.23
C ALA A 496 -9.38 -0.06 25.71
N ASN A 497 -9.50 -1.05 26.60
CA ASN A 497 -9.15 -0.95 28.03
C ASN A 497 -7.66 -1.09 28.32
N ASP A 498 -6.87 -1.55 27.34
CA ASP A 498 -5.42 -1.62 27.48
C ASP A 498 -4.79 -0.22 27.30
N PRO A 499 -3.61 0.03 27.88
CA PRO A 499 -2.96 1.33 27.83
C PRO A 499 -2.72 1.84 26.41
N THR A 500 -2.87 3.15 26.20
CA THR A 500 -2.75 3.77 24.88
C THR A 500 -1.35 3.66 24.29
N ILE A 501 -0.32 3.58 25.13
CA ILE A 501 1.08 3.50 24.69
C ILE A 501 1.40 2.13 24.08
N GLU A 502 0.76 1.06 24.53
CA GLU A 502 0.89 -0.25 23.89
C GLU A 502 0.47 -0.20 22.41
N ARG A 503 -0.49 0.67 22.04
CA ARG A 503 -0.92 0.86 20.65
C ARG A 503 0.22 1.35 19.76
N ILE A 504 1.17 2.11 20.31
CA ILE A 504 2.31 2.64 19.54
C ILE A 504 3.30 1.52 19.19
N ILE A 505 3.52 0.57 20.10
CA ILE A 505 4.45 -0.54 19.88
C ILE A 505 3.81 -1.75 19.17
N THR A 506 2.49 -1.94 19.29
CA THR A 506 1.75 -3.06 18.68
C THR A 506 2.02 -3.25 17.18
N PRO A 507 1.92 -2.23 16.30
CA PRO A 507 2.17 -2.42 14.88
C PRO A 507 3.65 -2.70 14.58
N ARG A 508 4.56 -2.16 15.40
CA ARG A 508 6.01 -2.41 15.29
C ARG A 508 6.36 -3.86 15.64
N ILE A 509 5.74 -4.39 16.69
CA ILE A 509 5.85 -5.81 17.10
C ILE A 509 5.30 -6.72 16.00
N ALA A 510 4.08 -6.42 15.51
CA ALA A 510 3.46 -7.20 14.44
C ALA A 510 4.31 -7.22 13.16
N LEU A 511 4.83 -6.07 12.73
CA LEU A 511 5.68 -6.00 11.55
C LEU A 511 7.03 -6.67 11.74
N THR A 512 7.58 -6.71 12.96
CA THR A 512 8.84 -7.41 13.24
C THR A 512 8.65 -8.92 13.16
N ALA A 513 7.52 -9.45 13.65
CA ALA A 513 7.14 -10.83 13.43
C ALA A 513 6.93 -11.11 11.92
N ALA A 514 6.26 -10.21 11.20
CA ALA A 514 6.04 -10.35 9.77
C ALA A 514 7.35 -10.36 8.96
N GLU A 515 8.32 -9.49 9.31
CA GLU A 515 9.64 -9.45 8.68
C GLU A 515 10.47 -10.70 8.97
N PHE A 516 10.40 -11.22 10.19
CA PHE A 516 11.03 -12.49 10.53
C PHE A 516 10.46 -13.63 9.68
N LEU A 517 9.13 -13.79 9.65
CA LEU A 517 8.45 -14.83 8.88
C LEU A 517 8.68 -14.68 7.37
N ALA A 518 8.65 -13.46 6.84
CA ALA A 518 8.80 -13.23 5.41
C ALA A 518 10.26 -13.36 4.95
N TYR A 519 11.18 -12.70 5.64
CA TYR A 519 12.54 -12.58 5.16
C TYR A 519 13.49 -13.63 5.76
N GLN A 520 13.20 -14.25 6.90
CA GLN A 520 14.05 -15.32 7.44
C GLN A 520 13.44 -16.70 7.13
N CYS A 521 12.14 -16.88 7.35
CA CYS A 521 11.45 -18.14 7.08
C CYS A 521 10.89 -18.26 5.64
N CYS A 522 11.06 -17.25 4.79
CA CYS A 522 10.60 -17.23 3.39
C CYS A 522 9.08 -17.43 3.19
N LYS A 523 8.25 -17.02 4.16
CA LYS A 523 6.78 -17.07 4.05
C LYS A 523 6.20 -15.87 3.31
N HIS A 524 5.04 -16.03 2.69
CA HIS A 524 4.24 -14.91 2.18
C HIS A 524 3.33 -14.41 3.28
N VAL A 525 3.63 -13.22 3.80
CA VAL A 525 2.93 -12.67 4.96
C VAL A 525 1.93 -11.61 4.51
N LEU A 526 0.67 -11.78 4.94
CA LEU A 526 -0.35 -10.75 4.88
C LEU A 526 -0.50 -10.11 6.25
N VAL A 527 -0.21 -8.82 6.35
CA VAL A 527 -0.32 -8.05 7.58
C VAL A 527 -1.60 -7.22 7.53
N VAL A 528 -2.48 -7.42 8.50
CA VAL A 528 -3.67 -6.59 8.69
C VAL A 528 -3.48 -5.78 9.96
N LEU A 529 -3.54 -4.45 9.83
CA LEU A 529 -3.41 -3.53 10.97
C LEU A 529 -4.74 -2.82 11.17
N THR A 530 -5.37 -2.94 12.33
CA THR A 530 -6.62 -2.25 12.68
C THR A 530 -6.55 -1.76 14.12
N ASP A 531 -6.95 -0.55 14.54
CA ASP A 531 -7.31 0.61 13.73
C ASP A 531 -6.16 1.63 13.77
N MET A 532 -5.71 2.08 12.60
CA MET A 532 -4.67 3.11 12.48
C MET A 532 -5.13 4.49 12.99
N SER A 533 -6.44 4.72 13.12
CA SER A 533 -6.96 5.93 13.76
C SER A 533 -6.69 5.92 15.27
N SER A 534 -6.92 4.79 15.95
CA SER A 534 -6.58 4.63 17.37
C SER A 534 -5.08 4.73 17.63
N TYR A 535 -4.24 4.30 16.68
CA TYR A 535 -2.80 4.54 16.71
C TYR A 535 -2.47 6.04 16.66
N ALA A 536 -3.04 6.78 15.70
CA ALA A 536 -2.78 8.21 15.54
C ALA A 536 -3.29 9.04 16.74
N GLU A 537 -4.40 8.63 17.36
CA GLU A 537 -4.91 9.24 18.59
C GLU A 537 -3.98 9.01 19.78
N ALA A 538 -3.44 7.80 19.95
CA ALA A 538 -2.44 7.51 20.97
C ALA A 538 -1.17 8.36 20.75
N LEU A 539 -0.74 8.51 19.50
CA LEU A 539 0.41 9.36 19.15
C LEU A 539 0.14 10.84 19.49
N ARG A 540 -1.08 11.32 19.26
CA ARG A 540 -1.52 12.67 19.65
C ARG A 540 -1.52 12.87 21.16
N GLU A 541 -2.01 11.89 21.92
CA GLU A 541 -2.03 11.94 23.39
C GLU A 541 -0.60 12.07 23.96
N VAL A 542 0.33 11.27 23.44
CA VAL A 542 1.74 11.32 23.86
C VAL A 542 2.39 12.65 23.50
N SER A 543 2.11 13.19 22.31
CA SER A 543 2.63 14.49 21.88
C SER A 543 2.09 15.64 22.76
N ALA A 544 0.80 15.60 23.10
CA ALA A 544 0.18 16.59 23.98
C ALA A 544 0.74 16.52 25.42
N ALA A 545 0.96 15.31 25.95
CA ALA A 545 1.58 15.11 27.26
C ALA A 545 3.03 15.61 27.33
N ARG A 546 3.71 15.73 26.17
CA ARG A 546 5.06 16.28 26.05
C ARG A 546 5.09 17.79 25.78
N GLU A 547 3.92 18.43 25.70
CA GLU A 547 3.80 19.85 25.34
C GLU A 547 4.52 20.20 24.02
N GLU A 548 4.53 19.27 23.07
CA GLU A 548 5.09 19.52 21.75
C GLU A 548 4.23 20.50 20.95
N VAL A 549 4.85 21.21 20.00
CA VAL A 549 4.09 22.09 19.09
C VAL A 549 3.16 21.22 18.23
N PRO A 550 1.82 21.41 18.34
CA PRO A 550 0.88 20.59 17.59
C PRO A 550 0.88 20.99 16.11
N GLY A 551 0.67 19.99 15.25
CA GLY A 551 0.40 20.16 13.83
C GLY A 551 -1.10 20.36 13.53
N ARG A 552 -1.52 19.96 12.34
CA ARG A 552 -2.94 20.09 11.90
C ARG A 552 -3.85 19.24 12.79
N ARG A 553 -4.97 19.83 13.25
CA ARG A 553 -5.97 19.18 14.13
C ARG A 553 -5.38 18.58 15.43
N GLY A 554 -4.26 19.12 15.91
CA GLY A 554 -3.63 18.69 17.17
C GLY A 554 -2.69 17.49 17.06
N PHE A 555 -2.58 16.84 15.89
CA PHE A 555 -1.64 15.72 15.69
C PHE A 555 -0.19 16.19 15.67
N PRO A 556 0.80 15.35 16.05
CA PRO A 556 2.21 15.73 16.01
C PRO A 556 2.71 16.05 14.60
N GLY A 557 3.67 16.98 14.50
CA GLY A 557 4.29 17.35 13.22
C GLY A 557 5.03 16.19 12.52
N TYR A 558 5.45 15.17 13.27
CA TYR A 558 6.15 13.98 12.74
C TYR A 558 5.23 12.81 12.39
N MET A 559 3.90 12.97 12.46
CA MET A 559 2.94 11.89 12.16
C MET A 559 3.16 11.26 10.77
N TYR A 560 3.53 12.06 9.77
CA TYR A 560 3.85 11.55 8.43
C TYR A 560 5.02 10.56 8.47
N THR A 561 6.13 10.96 9.10
CA THR A 561 7.33 10.12 9.20
C THR A 561 7.04 8.87 10.01
N ASP A 562 6.30 9.00 11.10
CA ASP A 562 5.98 7.88 11.99
C ASP A 562 5.11 6.82 11.28
N LEU A 563 4.04 7.23 10.58
CA LEU A 563 3.26 6.32 9.73
C LEU A 563 4.11 5.70 8.61
N ALA A 564 5.03 6.46 8.02
CA ALA A 564 5.92 5.96 6.97
C ALA A 564 6.85 4.85 7.47
N THR A 565 7.32 4.91 8.73
CA THR A 565 8.15 3.84 9.31
C THR A 565 7.41 2.51 9.44
N ILE A 566 6.07 2.53 9.52
CA ILE A 566 5.22 1.33 9.58
C ILE A 566 4.93 0.85 8.16
N TYR A 567 4.42 1.74 7.30
CA TYR A 567 3.92 1.37 5.98
C TYR A 567 5.02 0.97 4.99
N GLU A 568 6.23 1.55 5.06
CA GLU A 568 7.32 1.23 4.13
C GLU A 568 8.06 -0.09 4.43
N ARG A 569 7.65 -0.81 5.47
CA ARG A 569 8.18 -2.16 5.78
C ARG A 569 7.60 -3.25 4.86
N ALA A 570 6.59 -2.93 4.06
CA ALA A 570 6.00 -3.83 3.06
C ALA A 570 6.93 -4.03 1.84
N GLY A 571 6.80 -5.15 1.15
CA GLY A 571 7.47 -5.37 -0.15
C GLY A 571 8.15 -6.72 -0.30
N ARG A 572 9.01 -6.79 -1.32
CA ARG A 572 9.83 -7.94 -1.69
C ARG A 572 11.28 -7.53 -1.81
N VAL A 573 12.18 -8.43 -1.45
CA VAL A 573 13.63 -8.20 -1.49
C VAL A 573 14.31 -9.23 -2.39
N GLU A 574 15.35 -8.80 -3.09
CA GLU A 574 16.14 -9.66 -3.97
C GLU A 574 16.87 -10.74 -3.16
N GLY A 575 16.84 -11.97 -3.68
CA GLY A 575 17.46 -13.13 -3.04
C GLY A 575 16.63 -13.76 -1.91
N ARG A 576 15.43 -13.27 -1.61
CA ARG A 576 14.49 -13.92 -0.68
C ARG A 576 13.13 -14.13 -1.35
N GLU A 577 12.52 -15.29 -1.13
CA GLU A 577 11.25 -15.64 -1.78
C GLU A 577 10.04 -15.00 -1.09
N GLY A 578 10.11 -14.80 0.23
CA GLY A 578 9.02 -14.25 1.02
C GLY A 578 8.70 -12.79 0.72
N SER A 579 7.51 -12.37 1.15
CA SER A 579 6.95 -11.06 0.82
C SER A 579 6.05 -10.56 1.95
N ILE A 580 5.97 -9.25 2.15
CA ILE A 580 5.07 -8.64 3.13
C ILE A 580 4.07 -7.75 2.40
N THR A 581 2.79 -8.14 2.43
CA THR A 581 1.68 -7.32 1.93
C THR A 581 0.98 -6.68 3.13
N GLN A 582 0.70 -5.38 3.07
CA GLN A 582 0.05 -4.68 4.18
C GLN A 582 -1.34 -4.18 3.78
N ILE A 583 -2.34 -4.49 4.60
CA ILE A 583 -3.70 -3.96 4.54
C ILE A 583 -4.00 -3.23 5.86
N PRO A 584 -3.57 -1.97 6.01
CA PRO A 584 -3.94 -1.16 7.17
C PRO A 584 -5.37 -0.64 7.04
N ILE A 585 -6.13 -0.75 8.11
CA ILE A 585 -7.52 -0.31 8.19
C ILE A 585 -7.55 0.93 9.06
N LEU A 586 -8.23 1.96 8.56
CA LEU A 586 -8.44 3.19 9.31
C LEU A 586 -9.90 3.61 9.28
N THR A 587 -10.38 4.12 10.42
CA THR A 587 -11.71 4.75 10.51
C THR A 587 -11.58 6.28 10.39
N MET A 588 -12.13 6.85 9.32
CA MET A 588 -12.13 8.29 9.09
C MET A 588 -13.12 8.96 10.03
N PRO A 589 -12.69 9.96 10.82
CA PRO A 589 -13.61 10.74 11.64
C PRO A 589 -14.59 11.53 10.75
N ASN A 590 -15.89 11.46 11.06
CA ASN A 590 -16.96 12.14 10.32
C ASN A 590 -16.99 11.84 8.81
N ASP A 591 -16.53 10.67 8.39
CA ASP A 591 -16.44 10.25 6.98
C ASP A 591 -15.58 11.21 6.12
N ASP A 592 -14.71 12.02 6.75
CA ASP A 592 -13.91 13.08 6.10
C ASP A 592 -12.57 12.54 5.57
N ILE A 593 -12.48 12.37 4.25
CA ILE A 593 -11.23 11.94 3.58
C ILE A 593 -10.11 12.99 3.65
N THR A 594 -10.42 14.26 3.92
CA THR A 594 -9.43 15.34 4.07
C THR A 594 -8.83 15.41 5.48
N HIS A 595 -9.29 14.54 6.38
CA HIS A 595 -8.73 14.41 7.71
C HIS A 595 -7.22 14.06 7.63
N PRO A 596 -6.36 14.57 8.53
CA PRO A 596 -4.91 14.31 8.46
C PRO A 596 -4.52 12.82 8.41
N ILE A 597 -5.29 11.93 9.04
CA ILE A 597 -5.03 10.48 9.07
C ILE A 597 -5.14 9.85 7.66
N PRO A 598 -6.31 9.90 6.97
CA PRO A 598 -6.42 9.40 5.60
C PRO A 598 -5.56 10.18 4.60
N ASP A 599 -5.44 11.51 4.75
CA ASP A 599 -4.61 12.35 3.86
C ASP A 599 -3.14 11.91 3.86
N LEU A 600 -2.53 11.78 5.05
CA LEU A 600 -1.14 11.30 5.16
C LEU A 600 -1.00 9.83 4.75
N THR A 601 -1.97 8.98 5.08
CA THR A 601 -1.94 7.57 4.68
C THR A 601 -1.99 7.44 3.15
N GLY A 602 -2.83 8.22 2.47
CA GLY A 602 -2.92 8.25 1.00
C GLY A 602 -1.67 8.80 0.31
N TYR A 603 -0.88 9.64 0.98
CA TYR A 603 0.44 10.07 0.46
C TYR A 603 1.50 8.98 0.54
N ILE A 604 1.45 8.12 1.57
CA ILE A 604 2.47 7.09 1.82
C ILE A 604 2.14 5.79 1.06
N THR A 605 0.87 5.39 1.08
CA THR A 605 0.42 4.11 0.52
C THR A 605 0.16 4.21 -0.99
N GLU A 606 0.04 3.04 -1.64
CA GLU A 606 0.02 2.92 -3.10
C GLU A 606 -1.40 2.85 -3.66
N GLY A 607 -2.35 3.53 -3.01
CA GLY A 607 -3.78 3.43 -3.30
C GLY A 607 -4.60 3.45 -2.03
N GLN A 608 -5.90 3.23 -2.15
CA GLN A 608 -6.82 3.05 -1.03
C GLN A 608 -8.09 2.33 -1.49
N ILE A 609 -8.71 1.56 -0.59
CA ILE A 609 -10.06 1.01 -0.77
C ILE A 609 -11.00 1.80 0.11
N TYR A 610 -12.04 2.40 -0.48
CA TYR A 610 -12.97 3.27 0.22
C TYR A 610 -14.28 2.54 0.50
N VAL A 611 -14.62 2.39 1.77
CA VAL A 611 -15.88 1.82 2.26
C VAL A 611 -16.88 2.96 2.47
N ASP A 612 -18.02 2.89 1.80
CA ASP A 612 -18.98 3.98 1.70
C ASP A 612 -20.26 3.71 2.47
N ARG A 613 -20.68 4.70 3.27
CA ARG A 613 -21.91 4.66 4.07
C ARG A 613 -23.16 4.61 3.19
N GLN A 614 -23.16 5.26 2.02
CA GLN A 614 -24.33 5.27 1.14
C GLN A 614 -24.66 3.87 0.58
N LEU A 615 -23.63 3.08 0.26
CA LEU A 615 -23.80 1.70 -0.18
C LEU A 615 -24.30 0.82 0.98
N HIS A 616 -23.73 1.02 2.17
CA HIS A 616 -24.11 0.27 3.37
C HIS A 616 -25.56 0.50 3.77
N ASN A 617 -26.04 1.75 3.76
CA ASN A 617 -27.42 2.10 4.07
C ASN A 617 -28.45 1.46 3.11
N ARG A 618 -28.02 1.07 1.91
CA ARG A 618 -28.83 0.34 0.93
C ARG A 618 -28.69 -1.18 1.04
N LEU A 619 -28.06 -1.68 2.11
CA LEU A 619 -27.86 -3.09 2.40
C LEU A 619 -27.03 -3.81 1.32
N ILE A 620 -26.09 -3.09 0.68
CA ILE A 620 -25.12 -3.68 -0.24
C ILE A 620 -23.87 -4.06 0.54
N TYR A 621 -23.43 -5.31 0.40
CA TYR A 621 -22.20 -5.82 0.99
C TYR A 621 -21.30 -6.46 -0.08
N PRO A 622 -19.98 -6.25 -0.08
CA PRO A 622 -19.26 -5.26 0.71
C PRO A 622 -19.53 -3.83 0.18
N PRO A 623 -19.74 -2.82 1.05
CA PRO A 623 -20.06 -1.46 0.63
C PRO A 623 -18.82 -0.69 0.14
N ILE A 624 -18.16 -1.17 -0.92
CA ILE A 624 -16.95 -0.56 -1.49
C ILE A 624 -17.33 0.39 -2.62
N ASN A 625 -16.95 1.67 -2.49
CA ASN A 625 -17.14 2.64 -3.55
C ASN A 625 -15.90 2.68 -4.45
N VAL A 626 -16.08 2.24 -5.69
CA VAL A 626 -15.00 2.08 -6.67
C VAL A 626 -14.46 3.40 -7.23
N LEU A 627 -15.17 4.52 -7.08
CA LEU A 627 -14.75 5.82 -7.62
C LEU A 627 -13.56 6.45 -6.86
N PRO A 628 -13.63 6.64 -5.52
CA PRO A 628 -12.50 7.14 -4.75
C PRO A 628 -11.46 6.05 -4.43
N SER A 629 -11.77 4.78 -4.70
CA SER A 629 -10.82 3.67 -4.52
C SER A 629 -9.84 3.62 -5.68
N LEU A 630 -8.58 3.28 -5.38
CA LEU A 630 -7.51 3.20 -6.36
C LEU A 630 -6.47 2.17 -5.92
N SER A 631 -5.93 1.40 -6.88
CA SER A 631 -4.68 0.66 -6.70
C SER A 631 -3.66 1.08 -7.76
N ARG A 632 -2.49 1.60 -7.35
CA ARG A 632 -1.45 2.09 -8.27
C ARG A 632 -0.67 0.95 -8.94
N LEU A 633 -0.48 -0.17 -8.24
CA LEU A 633 0.24 -1.36 -8.74
C LEU A 633 -0.66 -2.31 -9.54
N MET A 634 -1.95 -1.99 -9.69
CA MET A 634 -2.88 -2.82 -10.46
C MET A 634 -2.35 -3.12 -11.87
N LYS A 635 -1.71 -2.15 -12.54
CA LYS A 635 -1.22 -2.30 -13.92
C LYS A 635 -0.14 -3.37 -14.10
N SER A 636 0.65 -3.65 -13.06
CA SER A 636 1.67 -4.70 -13.12
C SER A 636 1.15 -6.06 -12.69
N ALA A 637 0.12 -6.08 -11.85
CA ALA A 637 -0.52 -7.30 -11.37
C ALA A 637 -1.44 -7.96 -12.41
N ILE A 638 -1.95 -7.19 -13.37
CA ILE A 638 -2.89 -7.66 -14.39
C ILE A 638 -2.23 -7.77 -15.77
N GLY A 639 -2.82 -8.57 -16.64
CA GLY A 639 -2.35 -8.75 -18.02
C GLY A 639 -2.11 -10.21 -18.38
N ASP A 640 -1.55 -10.41 -19.58
CA ASP A 640 -1.25 -11.73 -20.10
C ASP A 640 -0.14 -12.41 -19.27
N GLY A 641 -0.32 -13.70 -18.99
CA GLY A 641 0.55 -14.48 -18.10
C GLY A 641 0.27 -14.35 -16.59
N MET A 642 -0.40 -13.29 -16.12
CA MET A 642 -0.75 -13.10 -14.70
C MET A 642 -2.23 -13.41 -14.40
N THR A 643 -3.15 -12.77 -15.12
CA THR A 643 -4.61 -12.98 -14.97
C THR A 643 -5.24 -13.36 -16.30
N ARG A 644 -5.84 -12.38 -17.00
CA ARG A 644 -6.44 -12.49 -18.32
C ARG A 644 -6.16 -11.21 -19.11
N GLU A 645 -6.05 -11.31 -20.43
CA GLU A 645 -5.65 -10.20 -21.33
C GLU A 645 -6.57 -8.96 -21.27
N ASP A 646 -7.84 -9.16 -20.92
CA ASP A 646 -8.92 -8.16 -20.99
C ASP A 646 -9.17 -7.42 -19.67
N HIS A 647 -8.49 -7.82 -18.59
CA HIS A 647 -8.74 -7.31 -17.23
C HIS A 647 -8.65 -5.77 -17.18
N ALA A 648 -7.57 -5.21 -17.76
CA ALA A 648 -7.34 -3.76 -17.78
C ALA A 648 -8.47 -3.00 -18.49
N ASP A 649 -8.91 -3.51 -19.64
CA ASP A 649 -9.91 -2.84 -20.48
C ASP A 649 -11.31 -2.89 -19.85
N VAL A 650 -11.68 -4.06 -19.30
CA VAL A 650 -12.96 -4.27 -18.62
C VAL A 650 -13.07 -3.36 -17.41
N SER A 651 -12.04 -3.33 -16.57
CA SER A 651 -12.01 -2.47 -15.38
C SER A 651 -12.14 -0.98 -15.74
N ASN A 652 -11.37 -0.51 -16.72
CA ASN A 652 -11.41 0.88 -17.18
C ASN A 652 -12.78 1.27 -17.78
N GLN A 653 -13.44 0.35 -18.47
CA GLN A 653 -14.76 0.58 -19.05
C GLN A 653 -15.86 0.55 -17.98
N LEU A 654 -15.82 -0.41 -17.05
CA LEU A 654 -16.75 -0.47 -15.92
C LEU A 654 -16.66 0.80 -15.07
N TYR A 655 -15.45 1.28 -14.78
CA TYR A 655 -15.22 2.52 -14.04
C TYR A 655 -15.86 3.72 -14.76
N ALA A 656 -15.64 3.83 -16.07
CA ALA A 656 -16.20 4.92 -16.87
C ALA A 656 -17.74 4.88 -16.90
N CYS A 657 -18.33 3.70 -17.10
CA CYS A 657 -19.78 3.52 -17.07
C CYS A 657 -20.37 3.84 -15.69
N TYR A 658 -19.68 3.47 -14.61
CA TYR A 658 -20.12 3.75 -13.25
C TYR A 658 -20.06 5.24 -12.91
N ALA A 659 -19.00 5.95 -13.32
CA ALA A 659 -18.89 7.41 -13.16
C ALA A 659 -20.01 8.14 -13.90
N ILE A 660 -20.21 7.84 -15.18
CA ILE A 660 -21.30 8.44 -15.98
C ILE A 660 -22.66 8.09 -15.39
N GLY A 661 -22.87 6.85 -14.95
CA GLY A 661 -24.12 6.42 -14.31
C GLY A 661 -24.44 7.19 -13.02
N LYS A 662 -23.43 7.57 -12.23
CA LYS A 662 -23.60 8.42 -11.04
C LYS A 662 -23.97 9.86 -11.40
N ASP A 663 -23.33 10.44 -12.41
CA ASP A 663 -23.68 11.78 -12.91
C ASP A 663 -25.12 11.80 -13.45
N VAL A 664 -25.50 10.77 -14.21
CA VAL A 664 -26.86 10.58 -14.72
C VAL A 664 -27.87 10.37 -13.58
N GLN A 665 -27.51 9.64 -12.52
CA GLN A 665 -28.35 9.49 -11.33
C GLN A 665 -28.63 10.83 -10.65
N ALA A 666 -27.62 11.71 -10.56
CA ALA A 666 -27.80 13.06 -10.04
C ALA A 666 -28.68 13.91 -10.97
N MET A 667 -28.47 13.83 -12.30
CA MET A 667 -29.32 14.53 -13.28
C MET A 667 -30.78 14.05 -13.23
N LYS A 668 -31.02 12.74 -13.08
CA LYS A 668 -32.36 12.15 -12.92
C LYS A 668 -33.09 12.75 -11.72
N ALA A 669 -32.39 12.99 -10.61
CA ALA A 669 -32.98 13.59 -9.41
C ALA A 669 -33.40 15.05 -9.61
N VAL A 670 -32.74 15.78 -10.51
CA VAL A 670 -33.01 17.20 -10.78
C VAL A 670 -34.07 17.41 -11.88
N VAL A 671 -33.94 16.70 -13.00
CA VAL A 671 -34.76 16.94 -14.21
C VAL A 671 -35.94 15.96 -14.32
N GLY A 672 -35.87 14.82 -13.61
CA GLY A 672 -36.85 13.74 -13.71
C GLY A 672 -36.46 12.69 -14.75
N GLU A 673 -37.22 11.60 -14.78
CA GLU A 673 -36.88 10.43 -15.60
C GLU A 673 -37.20 10.59 -17.09
N GLU A 674 -38.26 11.34 -17.42
CA GLU A 674 -38.74 11.50 -18.80
C GLU A 674 -37.81 12.35 -19.68
N ALA A 675 -36.95 13.15 -19.07
CA ALA A 675 -36.01 14.04 -19.76
C ALA A 675 -34.67 13.36 -20.13
N LEU A 676 -34.48 12.11 -19.72
CA LEU A 676 -33.24 11.35 -19.96
C LEU A 676 -33.22 10.76 -21.36
N SER A 677 -32.03 10.67 -21.95
CA SER A 677 -31.85 9.98 -23.22
C SER A 677 -31.97 8.46 -23.02
N SER A 678 -32.21 7.73 -24.11
CA SER A 678 -32.21 6.26 -24.09
C SER A 678 -30.90 5.68 -23.56
N ASP A 679 -29.79 6.35 -23.87
CA ASP A 679 -28.45 5.95 -23.43
C ASP A 679 -28.27 6.16 -21.93
N ASP A 680 -28.78 7.28 -21.41
CA ASP A 680 -28.76 7.58 -19.98
C ASP A 680 -29.57 6.57 -19.16
N LEU A 681 -30.71 6.12 -19.70
CA LEU A 681 -31.50 5.05 -19.08
C LEU A 681 -30.70 3.74 -18.99
N LEU A 682 -29.89 3.41 -19.99
CA LEU A 682 -29.00 2.24 -19.93
C LEU A 682 -27.91 2.40 -18.86
N TYR A 683 -27.34 3.60 -18.69
CA TYR A 683 -26.38 3.86 -17.61
C TYR A 683 -27.00 3.72 -16.22
N LEU A 684 -28.26 4.13 -16.05
CA LEU A 684 -29.00 3.92 -14.79
C LEU A 684 -29.29 2.44 -14.53
N GLU A 685 -29.70 1.69 -15.56
CA GLU A 685 -29.91 0.25 -15.46
C GLU A 685 -28.60 -0.47 -15.10
N PHE A 686 -27.50 -0.10 -15.77
CA PHE A 686 -26.16 -0.59 -15.47
C PHE A 686 -25.78 -0.29 -14.01
N LEU A 687 -26.00 0.93 -13.53
CA LEU A 687 -25.64 1.34 -12.17
C LEU A 687 -26.30 0.42 -11.12
N LEU A 688 -27.61 0.18 -11.26
CA LEU A 688 -28.36 -0.69 -10.35
C LEU A 688 -27.87 -2.14 -10.41
N LYS A 689 -27.62 -2.67 -11.62
CA LYS A 689 -27.13 -4.04 -11.78
C LYS A 689 -25.67 -4.20 -11.34
N PHE A 690 -24.84 -3.19 -11.51
CA PHE A 690 -23.46 -3.18 -11.06
C PHE A 690 -23.38 -3.23 -9.53
N GLU A 691 -24.16 -2.39 -8.86
CA GLU A 691 -24.21 -2.38 -7.39
C GLU A 691 -24.79 -3.68 -6.82
N LYS A 692 -25.83 -4.27 -7.44
CA LYS A 692 -26.51 -5.48 -6.95
C LYS A 692 -25.86 -6.81 -7.33
N ASN A 693 -25.17 -6.89 -8.46
CA ASN A 693 -24.62 -8.17 -8.94
C ASN A 693 -23.09 -8.21 -8.87
N PHE A 694 -22.44 -7.09 -9.15
CA PHE A 694 -20.98 -7.02 -9.19
C PHE A 694 -20.39 -6.67 -7.85
N ILE A 695 -20.80 -5.55 -7.24
CA ILE A 695 -20.35 -5.15 -5.90
C ILE A 695 -20.98 -6.07 -4.86
N ALA A 696 -22.30 -6.27 -4.90
CA ALA A 696 -22.94 -7.10 -3.90
C ALA A 696 -22.50 -8.58 -4.01
N GLN A 697 -22.05 -9.09 -2.88
CA GLN A 697 -21.48 -10.41 -2.68
C GLN A 697 -21.85 -10.88 -1.26
N GLY A 698 -21.82 -12.19 -1.01
CA GLY A 698 -22.00 -12.72 0.35
C GLY A 698 -20.70 -12.61 1.17
N HIS A 699 -20.81 -12.57 2.49
CA HIS A 699 -19.67 -12.56 3.44
C HIS A 699 -18.70 -13.75 3.28
N TYR A 700 -19.18 -14.87 2.75
CA TYR A 700 -18.44 -16.12 2.60
C TYR A 700 -18.34 -16.58 1.14
N ASP A 701 -18.88 -15.80 0.20
CA ASP A 701 -18.75 -16.10 -1.22
C ASP A 701 -17.30 -15.81 -1.64
N ASN A 702 -16.61 -16.76 -2.26
CA ASN A 702 -15.24 -16.61 -2.75
C ASN A 702 -15.26 -16.70 -4.27
N ARG A 703 -15.26 -15.54 -4.94
CA ARG A 703 -15.28 -15.47 -6.40
C ARG A 703 -13.86 -15.49 -6.92
N THR A 704 -13.64 -16.29 -7.96
CA THR A 704 -12.38 -16.20 -8.70
C THR A 704 -12.30 -14.91 -9.52
N VAL A 705 -11.08 -14.47 -9.83
CA VAL A 705 -10.88 -13.30 -10.70
C VAL A 705 -11.56 -13.51 -12.06
N PHE A 706 -11.52 -14.74 -12.59
CA PHE A 706 -12.14 -15.07 -13.88
C PHE A 706 -13.67 -14.98 -13.85
N GLU A 707 -14.31 -15.48 -12.80
CA GLU A 707 -15.76 -15.32 -12.59
C GLU A 707 -16.14 -13.85 -12.45
N SER A 708 -15.36 -13.08 -11.69
CA SER A 708 -15.60 -11.65 -11.51
C SER A 708 -15.49 -10.87 -12.82
N LEU A 709 -14.51 -11.19 -13.67
CA LEU A 709 -14.38 -10.61 -15.00
C LEU A 709 -15.54 -11.01 -15.93
N ASP A 710 -16.02 -12.26 -15.84
CA ASP A 710 -17.16 -12.71 -16.62
C ASP A 710 -18.46 -12.01 -16.19
N ILE A 711 -18.66 -11.73 -14.90
CA ILE A 711 -19.75 -10.88 -14.41
C ILE A 711 -19.60 -9.45 -14.95
N GLY A 712 -18.38 -8.91 -14.95
CA GLY A 712 -18.07 -7.62 -15.57
C GLY A 712 -18.52 -7.54 -17.04
N TRP A 713 -18.20 -8.57 -17.83
CA TRP A 713 -18.66 -8.65 -19.22
C TRP A 713 -20.17 -8.77 -19.36
N GLN A 714 -20.84 -9.50 -18.47
CA GLN A 714 -22.31 -9.60 -18.49
C GLN A 714 -22.96 -8.23 -18.30
N LEU A 715 -22.39 -7.37 -17.45
CA LEU A 715 -22.87 -6.01 -17.25
C LEU A 715 -22.55 -5.10 -18.43
N LEU A 716 -21.36 -5.23 -19.04
CA LEU A 716 -21.01 -4.45 -20.23
C LEU A 716 -21.88 -4.78 -21.45
N ARG A 717 -22.47 -5.98 -21.53
CA ARG A 717 -23.41 -6.38 -22.59
C ARG A 717 -24.78 -5.69 -22.53
N ILE A 718 -25.09 -5.00 -21.44
CA ILE A 718 -26.28 -4.12 -21.39
C ILE A 718 -26.14 -3.00 -22.42
N PHE A 719 -24.91 -2.54 -22.64
CA PHE A 719 -24.62 -1.51 -23.62
C PHE A 719 -24.43 -2.11 -25.03
N PRO A 720 -24.88 -1.38 -26.07
CA PRO A 720 -24.55 -1.73 -27.45
C PRO A 720 -23.04 -1.61 -27.68
N ARG A 721 -22.52 -2.40 -28.63
CA ARG A 721 -21.08 -2.48 -28.97
C ARG A 721 -20.42 -1.11 -29.18
N GLU A 722 -21.16 -0.18 -29.78
CA GLU A 722 -20.66 1.15 -30.17
C GLU A 722 -20.37 2.07 -28.97
N MET A 723 -21.01 1.82 -27.82
CA MET A 723 -20.81 2.62 -26.60
C MET A 723 -19.55 2.21 -25.81
N LEU A 724 -19.00 1.03 -26.07
CA LEU A 724 -17.83 0.49 -25.36
C LEU A 724 -16.52 1.03 -25.96
N LYS A 725 -16.25 2.32 -25.74
CA LYS A 725 -15.16 3.06 -26.38
C LYS A 725 -13.76 2.78 -25.81
N ARG A 726 -13.64 2.31 -24.57
CA ARG A 726 -12.34 2.09 -23.91
C ARG A 726 -11.77 0.68 -24.14
N ILE A 727 -12.53 -0.20 -24.80
CA ILE A 727 -12.14 -1.58 -25.05
C ILE A 727 -11.62 -1.70 -26.49
N PRO A 728 -10.44 -2.29 -26.72
CA PRO A 728 -9.93 -2.52 -28.07
C PRO A 728 -10.80 -3.56 -28.80
N ARG A 729 -10.91 -3.40 -30.14
CA ARG A 729 -11.77 -4.26 -30.97
C ARG A 729 -11.41 -5.74 -30.88
N SER A 730 -10.12 -6.07 -30.77
CA SER A 730 -9.63 -7.45 -30.61
C SER A 730 -10.23 -8.17 -29.39
N VAL A 731 -10.29 -7.47 -28.26
CA VAL A 731 -10.88 -7.98 -27.01
C VAL A 731 -12.41 -8.00 -27.11
N LEU A 732 -13.00 -6.93 -27.66
CA LEU A 732 -14.45 -6.80 -27.81
C LEU A 732 -15.03 -7.95 -28.67
N ASP A 733 -14.42 -8.26 -29.81
CA ASP A 733 -14.89 -9.31 -30.70
C ASP A 733 -14.79 -10.71 -30.07
N LYS A 734 -13.84 -10.93 -29.16
CA LYS A 734 -13.64 -12.21 -28.46
C LYS A 734 -14.64 -12.45 -27.32
N TYR A 735 -14.95 -11.41 -26.54
CA TYR A 735 -15.72 -11.57 -25.28
C TYR A 735 -17.16 -11.04 -25.33
N TYR A 736 -17.48 -10.11 -26.23
CA TYR A 736 -18.84 -9.59 -26.40
C TYR A 736 -19.86 -10.63 -26.92
N PRO A 737 -19.55 -11.48 -27.95
CA PRO A 737 -20.55 -12.37 -28.54
C PRO A 737 -20.85 -13.62 -27.69
N ARG A 738 -20.18 -13.80 -26.55
CA ARG A 738 -20.51 -14.91 -25.64
C ARG A 738 -21.95 -14.73 -25.15
N PRO A 739 -22.80 -15.75 -25.21
CA PRO A 739 -24.13 -15.67 -24.62
C PRO A 739 -24.02 -15.47 -23.11
N THR A 740 -24.99 -14.78 -22.55
CA THR A 740 -25.11 -14.53 -21.10
C THR A 740 -25.15 -15.87 -20.36
N TYR A 741 -24.53 -15.99 -19.19
CA TYR A 741 -24.61 -17.21 -18.38
C TYR A 741 -26.05 -17.55 -17.97
N THR A 742 -26.94 -16.54 -17.96
CA THR A 742 -28.39 -16.64 -17.79
C THR A 742 -29.15 -17.15 -19.02
N ASP A 743 -28.49 -17.31 -20.16
CA ASP A 743 -29.07 -17.96 -21.33
C ASP A 743 -28.99 -19.47 -21.09
N LYS A 744 -30.11 -20.09 -20.66
CA LYS A 744 -30.23 -21.55 -20.43
C LYS A 744 -29.58 -22.38 -21.54
N LYS A 745 -29.53 -21.85 -22.76
CA LYS A 745 -28.87 -22.42 -23.95
C LYS A 745 -27.36 -22.64 -23.80
N TYR A 746 -26.62 -21.80 -23.09
CA TYR A 746 -25.14 -21.92 -22.99
C TYR A 746 -24.71 -22.93 -21.93
N TYR A 747 -25.39 -22.97 -20.77
CA TYR A 747 -25.21 -24.03 -19.78
C TYR A 747 -25.53 -25.40 -20.40
N LEU A 748 -26.63 -25.51 -21.16
CA LEU A 748 -26.99 -26.72 -21.91
C LEU A 748 -25.96 -27.09 -22.99
N LYS A 749 -25.32 -26.12 -23.64
CA LYS A 749 -24.31 -26.37 -24.69
C LYS A 749 -22.97 -26.82 -24.10
N ARG A 750 -22.57 -26.27 -22.95
CA ARG A 750 -21.36 -26.67 -22.23
C ARG A 750 -21.53 -28.04 -21.56
N VAL A 751 -22.68 -28.25 -20.90
CA VAL A 751 -23.07 -29.56 -20.37
C VAL A 751 -23.16 -30.59 -21.50
N ARG A 752 -23.69 -30.25 -22.70
CA ARG A 752 -23.64 -31.14 -23.89
C ARG A 752 -22.22 -31.49 -24.32
N ALA A 753 -21.32 -30.50 -24.38
CA ALA A 753 -19.93 -30.72 -24.80
C ALA A 753 -19.10 -31.50 -23.77
N GLU A 754 -19.37 -31.32 -22.47
CA GLU A 754 -18.81 -32.13 -21.38
C GLU A 754 -19.42 -33.54 -21.34
N PHE A 755 -20.71 -33.70 -21.68
CA PHE A 755 -21.38 -35.00 -21.82
C PHE A 755 -20.91 -35.81 -23.02
N GLU A 756 -20.60 -35.17 -24.15
CA GLU A 756 -20.11 -35.84 -25.35
C GLU A 756 -18.70 -36.43 -25.16
N LYS A 757 -17.90 -35.86 -24.25
CA LYS A 757 -16.58 -36.38 -23.88
C LYS A 757 -16.62 -37.61 -22.99
N ASN A 758 -17.67 -37.79 -22.20
CA ASN A 758 -17.77 -38.87 -21.21
C ASN A 758 -18.81 -39.92 -21.62
N ARG A 759 -18.71 -40.43 -22.85
CA ARG A 759 -19.38 -41.67 -23.24
C ARG A 759 -18.63 -42.85 -22.64
N ASN A 760 -19.08 -43.31 -21.48
CA ASN A 760 -19.52 -44.68 -21.26
C ASN A 760 -19.89 -44.89 -19.80
N VAL A 761 -20.77 -45.86 -19.61
CA VAL A 761 -21.18 -46.50 -18.35
C VAL A 761 -22.44 -45.93 -17.69
N SER A 762 -23.36 -46.88 -17.53
CA SER A 762 -24.68 -46.81 -16.93
C SER A 762 -24.61 -46.74 -15.40
N GLU A 763 -24.73 -45.53 -14.86
CA GLU A 763 -25.31 -45.25 -13.53
C GLU A 763 -26.32 -44.08 -13.58
N ALA A 764 -26.46 -43.47 -14.76
CA ALA A 764 -27.22 -42.25 -15.03
C ALA A 764 -28.76 -42.36 -14.93
N GLN A 765 -29.31 -43.57 -14.73
CA GLN A 765 -30.74 -43.74 -14.48
C GLN A 765 -31.11 -43.57 -12.99
N ARG A 766 -30.15 -43.78 -12.06
CA ARG A 766 -30.39 -43.57 -10.62
C ARG A 766 -30.26 -42.10 -10.22
N GLU A 767 -29.25 -41.40 -10.71
CA GLU A 767 -29.03 -39.98 -10.37
C GLU A 767 -30.06 -39.04 -11.01
N LYS A 768 -30.58 -39.36 -12.21
CA LYS A 768 -31.64 -38.54 -12.84
C LYS A 768 -32.96 -38.55 -12.06
N LEU A 769 -33.27 -39.59 -11.29
CA LEU A 769 -34.47 -39.63 -10.43
C LEU A 769 -34.27 -38.88 -9.11
N ILE A 770 -33.04 -38.86 -8.57
CA ILE A 770 -32.69 -38.14 -7.33
C ILE A 770 -32.71 -36.61 -7.58
N GLN A 771 -32.22 -36.18 -8.75
CA GLN A 771 -32.19 -34.76 -9.14
C GLN A 771 -33.60 -34.15 -9.38
N TRP A 772 -34.62 -34.99 -9.62
CA TRP A 772 -36.02 -34.53 -9.76
C TRP A 772 -36.68 -34.21 -8.41
N GLY A 773 -36.26 -34.86 -7.32
CA GLY A 773 -36.80 -34.64 -5.98
C GLY A 773 -36.39 -33.31 -5.33
N GLU A 774 -35.32 -32.68 -5.81
CA GLU A 774 -34.77 -31.45 -5.20
C GLU A 774 -35.46 -30.14 -5.66
N ARG A 775 -36.32 -30.19 -6.69
CA ARG A 775 -36.98 -28.99 -7.25
C ARG A 775 -38.50 -28.92 -7.07
N ILE A 776 -39.10 -29.85 -6.34
CA ILE A 776 -40.55 -29.87 -6.12
C ILE A 776 -40.85 -29.27 -4.74
N GLU A 777 -41.12 -27.95 -4.69
CA GLU A 777 -41.65 -27.30 -3.50
C GLU A 777 -43.16 -27.55 -3.38
N GLY A 778 -43.55 -28.46 -2.49
CA GLY A 778 -44.93 -28.62 -2.05
C GLY A 778 -45.41 -27.47 -1.16
N SER A 779 -46.67 -27.51 -0.74
CA SER A 779 -47.18 -26.61 0.32
C SER A 779 -46.58 -26.97 1.69
N ALA A 780 -46.89 -26.22 2.75
CA ALA A 780 -46.31 -26.45 4.07
C ALA A 780 -46.48 -27.88 4.62
N ASN A 781 -47.53 -28.61 4.21
CA ASN A 781 -47.81 -29.99 4.68
C ASN A 781 -48.41 -30.96 3.64
N LYS A 782 -48.67 -30.54 2.39
CA LYS A 782 -49.26 -31.41 1.34
C LYS A 782 -48.54 -31.28 0.00
N ILE A 783 -48.48 -32.40 -0.72
CA ILE A 783 -47.93 -32.51 -2.08
C ILE A 783 -48.86 -33.32 -3.00
N GLY A 784 -49.00 -32.89 -4.25
CA GLY A 784 -49.85 -33.56 -5.25
C GLY A 784 -49.27 -33.44 -6.65
N VAL A 785 -49.48 -34.48 -7.47
CA VAL A 785 -48.89 -34.61 -8.81
C VAL A 785 -49.99 -34.91 -9.82
N GLY A 786 -50.13 -34.04 -10.82
CA GLY A 786 -51.11 -34.16 -11.90
C GLY A 786 -50.46 -34.57 -13.22
N ILE A 787 -51.06 -35.53 -13.93
CA ILE A 787 -50.71 -35.86 -15.32
C ILE A 787 -51.76 -35.25 -16.24
N ILE A 788 -51.30 -34.54 -17.28
CA ILE A 788 -52.14 -33.86 -18.24
C ILE A 788 -51.84 -34.40 -19.64
N LYS A 789 -52.91 -34.74 -20.38
CA LYS A 789 -52.88 -35.12 -21.79
C LYS A 789 -54.01 -34.40 -22.52
N ASP A 790 -53.71 -33.76 -23.64
CA ASP A 790 -54.67 -32.99 -24.45
C ASP A 790 -55.46 -31.94 -23.64
N GLY A 791 -54.83 -31.34 -22.62
CA GLY A 791 -55.45 -30.35 -21.74
C GLY A 791 -56.39 -30.91 -20.66
N VAL A 792 -56.53 -32.24 -20.54
CA VAL A 792 -57.35 -32.91 -19.52
C VAL A 792 -56.47 -33.56 -18.46
N VAL A 793 -56.83 -33.40 -17.18
CA VAL A 793 -56.13 -34.04 -16.05
C VAL A 793 -56.54 -35.50 -15.95
N LEU A 794 -55.62 -36.43 -16.25
CA LEU A 794 -55.88 -37.87 -16.23
C LEU A 794 -55.76 -38.47 -14.82
N SER A 795 -54.81 -37.99 -14.01
CA SER A 795 -54.57 -38.47 -12.65
C SER A 795 -54.08 -37.35 -11.75
N ASN A 796 -54.45 -37.33 -10.46
CA ASN A 796 -53.99 -36.34 -9.48
C ASN A 796 -53.86 -36.89 -8.03
N PRO A 797 -53.00 -37.90 -7.77
CA PRO A 797 -52.77 -38.41 -6.43
C PRO A 797 -52.04 -37.40 -5.52
N ARG A 798 -52.31 -37.49 -4.21
CA ARG A 798 -51.83 -36.52 -3.19
C ARG A 798 -51.36 -37.23 -1.93
N GLU A 799 -50.37 -36.66 -1.25
CA GLU A 799 -49.91 -37.08 0.08
C GLU A 799 -49.88 -35.91 1.07
N THR A 800 -50.14 -36.21 2.35
CA THR A 800 -50.19 -35.23 3.43
C THR A 800 -49.24 -35.62 4.55
N PHE A 801 -48.37 -34.69 4.96
CA PHE A 801 -47.56 -34.83 6.16
C PHE A 801 -48.41 -34.53 7.40
N HIS A 802 -48.49 -35.51 8.31
CA HIS A 802 -49.18 -35.37 9.59
C HIS A 802 -48.14 -35.23 10.72
N ALA A 803 -48.09 -34.06 11.36
CA ALA A 803 -47.21 -33.82 12.50
C ALA A 803 -47.75 -34.53 13.77
N PRO A 804 -46.88 -34.94 14.71
CA PRO A 804 -47.29 -35.49 15.99
C PRO A 804 -48.18 -34.53 16.79
N PRO A 805 -49.18 -35.03 17.56
CA PRO A 805 -50.09 -34.17 18.31
C PRO A 805 -49.35 -33.34 19.35
N GLY A 806 -49.45 -32.01 19.26
CA GLY A 806 -48.84 -31.04 20.18
C GLY A 806 -47.62 -30.30 19.61
N GLU A 807 -47.06 -30.74 18.48
CA GLU A 807 -45.97 -30.04 17.79
C GLU A 807 -46.48 -29.34 16.52
N GLY A 808 -46.04 -28.09 16.30
CA GLY A 808 -46.35 -27.34 15.07
C GLY A 808 -45.56 -27.86 13.86
N PHE A 809 -46.02 -27.54 12.65
CA PHE A 809 -45.35 -27.96 11.41
C PHE A 809 -43.93 -27.37 11.29
N ARG A 810 -42.92 -28.23 11.32
CA ARG A 810 -41.52 -27.82 11.08
C ARG A 810 -41.19 -27.91 9.58
N PRO A 811 -40.74 -26.82 8.92
CA PRO A 811 -40.49 -26.82 7.47
C PRO A 811 -39.46 -27.86 6.98
N LYS A 812 -38.49 -28.21 7.82
CA LYS A 812 -37.45 -29.20 7.47
C LYS A 812 -38.03 -30.61 7.37
N GLU A 813 -38.90 -31.00 8.30
CA GLU A 813 -39.50 -32.33 8.35
C GLU A 813 -40.53 -32.54 7.23
N SER A 814 -41.30 -31.50 6.88
CA SER A 814 -42.21 -31.58 5.74
C SER A 814 -41.48 -31.61 4.40
N ALA A 815 -40.35 -30.90 4.27
CA ALA A 815 -39.49 -30.98 3.09
C ALA A 815 -38.90 -32.39 2.91
N ASP A 816 -38.40 -33.01 3.98
CA ASP A 816 -37.86 -34.36 3.94
C ASP A 816 -38.94 -35.40 3.60
N HIS A 817 -40.14 -35.27 4.17
CA HIS A 817 -41.30 -36.11 3.82
C HIS A 817 -41.67 -36.01 2.34
N HIS A 818 -41.77 -34.79 1.79
CA HIS A 818 -42.09 -34.58 0.38
C HIS A 818 -41.03 -35.21 -0.52
N ARG A 819 -39.74 -35.02 -0.21
CA ARG A 819 -38.63 -35.59 -0.99
C ARG A 819 -38.71 -37.12 -1.06
N GLN A 820 -39.10 -37.79 0.03
CA GLN A 820 -39.24 -39.24 0.07
C GLN A 820 -40.47 -39.74 -0.71
N LYS A 821 -41.59 -38.99 -0.70
CA LYS A 821 -42.88 -39.44 -1.24
C LYS A 821 -43.14 -39.07 -2.71
N VAL A 822 -42.42 -38.08 -3.25
CA VAL A 822 -42.58 -37.62 -4.65
C VAL A 822 -42.45 -38.75 -5.66
N VAL A 823 -41.45 -39.61 -5.54
CA VAL A 823 -41.21 -40.67 -6.54
C VAL A 823 -42.35 -41.69 -6.55
N GLN A 824 -42.85 -42.06 -5.37
CA GLN A 824 -43.99 -42.96 -5.22
C GLN A 824 -45.28 -42.34 -5.78
N LEU A 825 -45.48 -41.04 -5.55
CA LEU A 825 -46.62 -40.29 -6.07
C LEU A 825 -46.63 -40.18 -7.60
N VAL A 826 -45.48 -39.93 -8.22
CA VAL A 826 -45.35 -39.87 -9.68
C VAL A 826 -45.60 -41.24 -10.30
N ALA A 827 -45.03 -42.30 -9.72
CA ALA A 827 -45.27 -43.67 -10.18
C ALA A 827 -46.76 -44.06 -10.07
N LYS A 828 -47.40 -43.68 -8.96
CA LYS A 828 -48.84 -43.88 -8.76
C LYS A 828 -49.68 -43.09 -9.75
N ALA A 829 -49.34 -41.83 -10.01
CA ALA A 829 -50.02 -41.00 -10.99
C ALA A 829 -49.95 -41.63 -12.41
N LEU A 830 -48.78 -42.11 -12.81
CA LEU A 830 -48.57 -42.77 -14.10
C LEU A 830 -49.39 -44.06 -14.23
N SER A 831 -49.44 -44.85 -13.15
CA SER A 831 -50.25 -46.07 -13.08
C SER A 831 -51.75 -45.76 -13.13
N ASP A 832 -52.21 -44.77 -12.37
CA ASP A 832 -53.63 -44.36 -12.34
C ASP A 832 -54.09 -43.78 -13.68
N ALA A 833 -53.18 -43.14 -14.43
CA ALA A 833 -53.42 -42.64 -15.79
C ALA A 833 -53.38 -43.72 -16.87
N GLY A 834 -52.95 -44.96 -16.56
CA GLY A 834 -52.93 -46.08 -17.49
C GLY A 834 -51.86 -46.00 -18.60
N ILE A 835 -50.82 -45.18 -18.41
CA ILE A 835 -49.81 -44.87 -19.44
C ILE A 835 -48.64 -45.85 -19.36
N ARG A 836 -48.32 -46.53 -20.48
CA ARG A 836 -47.24 -47.54 -20.53
C ARG A 836 -45.92 -46.96 -21.04
N GLU A 837 -45.97 -45.97 -21.93
CA GLU A 837 -44.79 -45.29 -22.49
C GLU A 837 -44.84 -43.77 -22.23
N PRO A 838 -44.25 -43.29 -21.10
CA PRO A 838 -44.40 -41.91 -20.63
C PRO A 838 -43.81 -40.84 -21.54
N LYS A 839 -42.93 -41.23 -22.48
CA LYS A 839 -42.20 -40.30 -23.35
C LYS A 839 -42.97 -39.90 -24.60
N GLU A 840 -43.91 -40.72 -25.03
CA GLU A 840 -44.69 -40.49 -26.26
C GLU A 840 -46.13 -40.06 -25.96
N GLU A 841 -46.63 -40.34 -24.75
CA GLU A 841 -48.04 -40.18 -24.41
C GLU A 841 -48.37 -39.01 -23.46
N ILE A 842 -47.36 -38.29 -22.94
CA ILE A 842 -47.56 -37.25 -21.92
C ILE A 842 -47.15 -35.88 -22.45
N ASP A 843 -48.09 -34.94 -22.45
CA ASP A 843 -47.81 -33.55 -22.84
C ASP A 843 -47.16 -32.76 -21.69
N GLY A 844 -47.50 -33.07 -20.44
CA GLY A 844 -46.87 -32.43 -19.28
C GLY A 844 -47.24 -33.01 -17.92
N ILE A 845 -46.39 -32.71 -16.93
CA ILE A 845 -46.61 -33.03 -15.52
C ILE A 845 -46.74 -31.71 -14.74
N ALA A 846 -47.82 -31.59 -13.96
CA ALA A 846 -48.15 -30.40 -13.19
C ALA A 846 -48.20 -30.70 -11.68
N TYR A 847 -47.95 -29.70 -10.84
CA TYR A 847 -47.98 -29.82 -9.38
C TYR A 847 -48.78 -28.67 -8.75
N THR A 848 -49.32 -28.86 -7.54
CA THR A 848 -50.14 -27.86 -6.83
C THR A 848 -49.45 -27.32 -5.57
N LYS A 849 -49.50 -26.00 -5.35
CA LYS A 849 -48.98 -25.33 -4.13
C LYS A 849 -50.12 -24.64 -3.35
N GLY A 850 -50.40 -25.11 -2.14
CA GLY A 850 -51.14 -24.36 -1.08
C GLY A 850 -52.60 -24.77 -0.81
N PRO A 851 -53.16 -24.44 0.37
CA PRO A 851 -54.40 -25.05 0.89
C PRO A 851 -55.69 -24.45 0.29
N GLY A 852 -56.71 -25.30 0.05
CA GLY A 852 -58.01 -24.95 -0.57
C GLY A 852 -58.23 -25.50 -1.99
N MET A 853 -57.58 -26.62 -2.32
CA MET A 853 -57.20 -27.10 -3.65
C MET A 853 -58.29 -27.14 -4.75
N GLY A 854 -58.08 -26.36 -5.81
CA GLY A 854 -58.65 -26.55 -7.16
C GLY A 854 -57.75 -27.40 -8.09
N ALA A 855 -58.02 -27.34 -9.40
CA ALA A 855 -57.23 -28.00 -10.46
C ALA A 855 -55.75 -27.58 -10.45
N PRO A 856 -54.81 -28.39 -10.98
CA PRO A 856 -53.38 -28.04 -11.03
C PRO A 856 -53.14 -26.70 -11.75
N LEU A 857 -52.53 -25.73 -11.06
CA LEU A 857 -52.40 -24.33 -11.53
C LEU A 857 -51.04 -24.01 -12.17
N GLN A 858 -50.01 -24.87 -12.05
CA GLN A 858 -48.69 -24.59 -12.61
C GLN A 858 -48.04 -25.85 -13.22
N VAL A 859 -47.81 -25.79 -14.53
CA VAL A 859 -47.03 -26.77 -15.30
C VAL A 859 -45.56 -26.38 -15.20
N LEU A 860 -44.73 -27.23 -14.59
CA LEU A 860 -43.30 -26.95 -14.41
C LEU A 860 -42.43 -27.60 -15.50
N SER A 861 -42.97 -28.55 -16.27
CA SER A 861 -42.28 -29.15 -17.41
C SER A 861 -43.25 -29.61 -18.50
N LEU A 862 -43.08 -29.07 -19.71
CA LEU A 862 -43.54 -29.66 -20.96
C LEU A 862 -42.48 -30.67 -21.40
N ILE A 863 -42.84 -31.95 -21.54
CA ILE A 863 -41.96 -32.94 -22.15
C ILE A 863 -42.12 -32.76 -23.66
N PHE A 864 -41.32 -31.88 -24.26
CA PHE A 864 -41.29 -31.78 -25.71
C PHE A 864 -40.46 -32.93 -26.28
N THR A 865 -41.05 -33.61 -27.26
CA THR A 865 -40.46 -34.59 -28.19
C THR A 865 -39.07 -34.20 -28.68
#